data_AF-A7HEU3-F1
#
_entry.id   AF-A7HEU3-F1
#
_cell.length_a   1.000
_cell.length_b   1.000
_cell.length_c   1.000
_cell.angle_alpha   90.00
_cell.angle_beta   90.00
_cell.angle_gamma   90.00
#
_symmetry.space_group_name_H-M   'P 1'
#
loop_
_entity.id
_entity.type
_entity.pdbx_description
1 polymer ?
#
loop_
_entity_poly.entity_id
_entity_poly.type
_entity_poly.pdbx_seq_one_letter_code
_entity_poly.pdbx_strand_id
1 'polypeptide(L)'
;MSNATLIDTTKCIGCRSCQVTCKQWNDMPAERTQLNAAVGLQNPLTLSAKTLCVITTHEVDAPSAPGGLQYAFAKRQCMHCDEPACASACPVTAIHKTKEGPVVYDESKCIGCRYCMWACPWGVPMAEWDSLAPTIQKCDMCHDRALQPAPTVRNGDALSADDHQRFAAAIALPACVKQCPAGALKFGDREELLREARERMAASPGKYVDRIYGEQEAGGTNMLYLASVPFSELGFPEVGNESYPKRSAVALGAVPPAVIGVGAALGGAYALHKRRQEVQKVEPTPMKHAKGAGKAHRDEGHDHHLEFAPVKSKLWTPANVFLAALMAFGGASFIARFALGLGGSTNLSDTWAWGLWIVFDLVWIAVAAGAFATAGLIYVFQRKDLYSIGRSAVLMGLLSYSFVTVTLLADLGLPWHFYQLALNAPEHSAMFEVSWCVGLYVTVLLAEFLPVPFDRWGLKAAMETWKRWSPVYVVAAVSLFVYLMSRNLVYTGLAAATFGFMAWAFRAQPGKKAEPIMLAIAAVTLSTMHQSSLGSLFLLMPDKLSKAWWSPVMPVYFFLSAVAAGTALMVLIEMWIAKGFKRQLRMDQLASLGKIAFWALAVYLAFRVGDLAVRGQLAAALTGPKAGLILVELVAGGILPLALLGVAKLRENPRTLALGAFLATGGIVLNRVNVVVFGMELKGAAPQIAPQSYFPSVVEWGISIGLIAATIFLFGLAVRHMPVLPKQGAAVEAEPERQADAAA
;
A
#
# COMPACT_ATOMS: atom_id res chain seq x y z
N MET A 1 -31.38 17.18 -2.15
CA MET A 1 -31.00 17.84 -3.42
C MET A 1 -29.50 18.03 -3.39
N SER A 2 -28.79 17.67 -4.46
CA SER A 2 -27.33 17.74 -4.54
C SER A 2 -26.96 18.91 -5.42
N ASN A 3 -26.23 19.88 -4.87
CA ASN A 3 -25.87 21.10 -5.58
C ASN A 3 -24.68 20.86 -6.52
N ALA A 4 -24.72 21.48 -7.69
CA ALA A 4 -23.64 21.45 -8.68
C ALA A 4 -23.35 22.85 -9.21
N THR A 5 -22.25 22.98 -9.95
CA THR A 5 -21.94 24.18 -10.74
C THR A 5 -21.92 23.84 -12.23
N LEU A 6 -22.74 24.52 -13.02
CA LEU A 6 -22.70 24.50 -14.48
C LEU A 6 -21.76 25.60 -14.98
N ILE A 7 -20.79 25.21 -15.81
CA ILE A 7 -19.75 26.06 -16.39
C ILE A 7 -19.90 26.06 -17.90
N ASP A 8 -20.32 27.19 -18.45
CA ASP A 8 -20.41 27.41 -19.88
C ASP A 8 -19.13 28.11 -20.37
N THR A 9 -18.17 27.34 -20.90
CA THR A 9 -16.88 27.89 -21.34
C THR A 9 -17.04 28.85 -22.52
N THR A 10 -18.13 28.74 -23.29
CA THR A 10 -18.45 29.65 -24.41
C THR A 10 -18.79 31.06 -23.95
N LYS A 11 -19.14 31.24 -22.67
CA LYS A 11 -19.39 32.54 -22.05
C LYS A 11 -18.19 33.04 -21.25
N CYS A 12 -17.17 32.22 -21.04
CA CYS A 12 -16.03 32.60 -20.23
C CYS A 12 -15.16 33.61 -20.96
N ILE A 13 -14.97 34.79 -20.37
CA ILE A 13 -14.14 35.87 -20.94
C ILE A 13 -12.70 35.90 -20.40
N GLY A 14 -12.29 34.87 -19.66
CA GLY A 14 -10.91 34.77 -19.15
C GLY A 14 -10.52 35.79 -18.07
N CYS A 15 -11.46 36.52 -17.44
CA CYS A 15 -11.17 37.65 -16.54
C CYS A 15 -10.55 37.29 -15.18
N ARG A 16 -10.50 36.01 -14.80
CA ARG A 16 -9.91 35.48 -13.54
C ARG A 16 -10.52 35.99 -12.24
N SER A 17 -11.65 36.72 -12.27
CA SER A 17 -12.30 37.19 -11.05
C SER A 17 -12.66 36.04 -10.10
N CYS A 18 -13.00 34.87 -10.64
CA CYS A 18 -13.22 33.67 -9.85
C CYS A 18 -11.99 33.21 -9.04
N GLN A 19 -10.77 33.37 -9.57
CA GLN A 19 -9.53 33.01 -8.86
C GLN A 19 -9.28 33.96 -7.69
N VAL A 20 -9.40 35.27 -7.95
CA VAL A 20 -9.15 36.32 -6.95
C VAL A 20 -10.13 36.19 -5.79
N THR A 21 -11.42 36.07 -6.09
CA THR A 21 -12.45 35.92 -5.05
C THR A 21 -12.37 34.58 -4.32
N CYS A 22 -11.94 33.51 -5.00
CA CYS A 22 -11.66 32.24 -4.33
C CYS A 22 -10.54 32.40 -3.30
N LYS A 23 -9.44 33.08 -3.64
CA LYS A 23 -8.37 33.36 -2.68
C LYS A 23 -8.84 34.25 -1.53
N GLN A 24 -9.57 35.32 -1.83
CA GLN A 24 -10.11 36.22 -0.79
C GLN A 24 -11.04 35.52 0.19
N TRP A 25 -11.91 34.62 -0.29
CA TRP A 25 -12.81 33.88 0.59
C TRP A 25 -12.06 32.92 1.51
N ASN A 26 -11.07 32.20 0.97
CA ASN A 26 -10.32 31.19 1.70
C ASN A 26 -9.09 31.76 2.43
N ASP A 27 -8.97 33.09 2.53
CA ASP A 27 -7.83 33.81 3.11
C ASP A 27 -6.46 33.31 2.59
N MET A 28 -6.38 33.03 1.29
CA MET A 28 -5.19 32.44 0.68
C MET A 28 -4.22 33.52 0.20
N PRO A 29 -2.90 33.35 0.45
CA PRO A 29 -1.91 34.30 0.00
C PRO A 29 -1.79 34.34 -1.53
N ALA A 30 -1.37 35.49 -2.04
CA ALA A 30 -0.93 35.60 -3.42
C ALA A 30 0.31 34.74 -3.65
N GLU A 31 0.44 34.17 -4.85
CA GLU A 31 1.61 33.41 -5.24
C GLU A 31 2.42 34.19 -6.25
N ARG A 32 3.74 34.10 -6.15
CA ARG A 32 4.61 34.58 -7.21
C ARG A 32 4.45 33.67 -8.41
N THR A 33 4.17 34.27 -9.55
CA THR A 33 3.91 33.55 -10.78
C THR A 33 4.79 34.07 -11.90
N GLN A 34 5.05 33.22 -12.88
CA GLN A 34 5.82 33.56 -14.07
C GLN A 34 5.02 33.16 -15.30
N LEU A 35 5.06 34.01 -16.32
CA LEU A 35 4.53 33.64 -17.64
C LEU A 35 5.42 32.54 -18.22
N ASN A 36 4.79 31.52 -18.77
CA ASN A 36 5.48 30.41 -19.41
C ASN A 36 5.02 30.36 -20.87
N ALA A 37 5.99 30.50 -21.78
CA ALA A 37 5.73 30.52 -23.22
C ALA A 37 4.97 29.27 -23.71
N ALA A 38 5.12 28.12 -23.05
CA ALA A 38 4.45 26.87 -23.42
C ALA A 38 2.93 26.86 -23.16
N VAL A 39 2.43 27.70 -22.25
CA VAL A 39 0.99 27.81 -21.90
C VAL A 39 0.42 29.21 -22.16
N GLY A 40 1.18 30.04 -22.88
CA GLY A 40 0.79 31.39 -23.27
C GLY A 40 0.44 32.28 -22.08
N LEU A 41 -0.78 32.84 -22.12
CA LEU A 41 -1.23 33.83 -21.14
C LEU A 41 -1.69 33.23 -19.80
N GLN A 42 -1.79 31.90 -19.68
CA GLN A 42 -2.29 31.23 -18.47
C GLN A 42 -1.45 31.56 -17.24
N ASN A 43 -2.11 32.02 -16.17
CA ASN A 43 -1.42 32.34 -14.92
C ASN A 43 -2.36 32.31 -13.69
N PRO A 44 -2.04 31.56 -12.61
CA PRO A 44 -0.90 30.66 -12.40
C PRO A 44 -0.87 29.47 -13.37
N LEU A 45 0.28 28.77 -13.43
CA LEU A 45 0.46 27.62 -14.33
C LEU A 45 -0.55 26.50 -14.07
N THR A 46 -0.93 26.30 -12.82
CA THR A 46 -1.89 25.27 -12.41
C THR A 46 -2.47 25.59 -11.03
N LEU A 47 -3.33 24.70 -10.53
CA LEU A 47 -3.73 24.63 -9.13
C LEU A 47 -2.51 24.42 -8.22
N SER A 48 -2.62 24.89 -6.99
CA SER A 48 -1.62 24.70 -5.94
C SER A 48 -2.33 24.66 -4.58
N ALA A 49 -1.57 24.44 -3.49
CA ALA A 49 -2.15 24.54 -2.16
C ALA A 49 -2.74 25.93 -1.84
N LYS A 50 -2.33 26.97 -2.59
CA LYS A 50 -2.76 28.37 -2.40
C LYS A 50 -3.65 28.86 -3.55
N THR A 51 -3.86 28.07 -4.60
CA THR A 51 -4.75 28.36 -5.74
C THR A 51 -5.69 27.20 -6.01
N LEU A 52 -6.93 27.30 -5.52
CA LEU A 52 -7.92 26.21 -5.61
C LEU A 52 -8.73 26.19 -6.90
N CYS A 53 -8.70 27.27 -7.67
CA CYS A 53 -9.25 27.30 -9.03
C CYS A 53 -8.37 28.14 -9.95
N VAL A 54 -8.26 27.73 -11.20
CA VAL A 54 -7.47 28.41 -12.23
C VAL A 54 -8.27 28.49 -13.54
N ILE A 55 -8.19 29.62 -14.22
CA ILE A 55 -8.64 29.79 -15.59
C ILE A 55 -7.48 29.41 -16.49
N THR A 56 -7.71 28.35 -17.26
CA THR A 56 -6.81 27.91 -18.31
C THR A 56 -7.14 28.59 -19.62
N THR A 57 -6.11 28.87 -20.41
CA THR A 57 -6.20 29.56 -21.70
C THR A 57 -5.69 28.61 -22.77
N HIS A 58 -6.49 28.38 -23.81
CA HIS A 58 -6.14 27.50 -24.91
C HIS A 58 -6.32 28.25 -26.22
N GLU A 59 -5.30 28.17 -27.07
CA GLU A 59 -5.34 28.66 -28.44
C GLU A 59 -5.79 27.51 -29.33
N VAL A 60 -6.96 27.66 -29.95
CA VAL A 60 -7.57 26.64 -30.80
C VAL A 60 -7.67 27.13 -32.23
N ASP A 61 -7.43 26.23 -33.18
CA ASP A 61 -7.59 26.53 -34.59
C ASP A 61 -9.07 26.77 -34.91
N ALA A 62 -9.37 27.96 -35.42
CA ALA A 62 -10.70 28.38 -35.78
C ALA A 62 -10.63 29.15 -37.10
N PRO A 63 -10.73 28.46 -38.26
CA PRO A 63 -10.58 29.09 -39.58
C PRO A 63 -11.55 30.27 -39.82
N SER A 64 -12.69 30.28 -39.13
CA SER A 64 -13.69 31.35 -39.19
C SER A 64 -13.36 32.57 -38.30
N ALA A 65 -12.38 32.48 -37.41
CA ALA A 65 -11.97 33.57 -36.53
C ALA A 65 -10.93 34.50 -37.22
N PRO A 66 -10.86 35.79 -36.85
CA PRO A 66 -9.81 36.68 -37.34
C PRO A 66 -8.41 36.14 -37.01
N GLY A 67 -7.59 35.92 -38.05
CA GLY A 67 -6.27 35.30 -37.89
C GLY A 67 -6.28 33.77 -37.79
N GLY A 68 -7.43 33.12 -37.98
CA GLY A 68 -7.57 31.66 -38.00
C GLY A 68 -7.50 31.00 -36.62
N LEU A 69 -7.52 31.78 -35.53
CA LEU A 69 -7.29 31.31 -34.17
C LEU A 69 -8.34 31.89 -33.22
N GLN A 70 -8.81 31.06 -32.30
CA GLN A 70 -9.73 31.45 -31.24
C GLN A 70 -9.12 31.14 -29.87
N TYR A 71 -9.32 32.05 -28.91
CA TYR A 71 -9.03 31.77 -27.51
C TYR A 71 -10.22 31.08 -26.86
N ALA A 72 -9.98 29.93 -26.25
CA ALA A 72 -10.95 29.22 -25.42
C ALA A 72 -10.48 29.21 -23.95
N PHE A 73 -11.37 29.60 -23.05
CA PHE A 73 -11.07 29.67 -21.62
C PHE A 73 -11.85 28.62 -20.85
N ALA A 74 -11.18 27.90 -19.96
CA ALA A 74 -11.82 26.90 -19.11
C ALA A 74 -11.41 27.06 -17.65
N LYS A 75 -12.39 26.96 -16.73
CA LYS A 75 -12.13 26.99 -15.29
C LYS A 75 -11.82 25.59 -14.77
N ARG A 76 -10.61 25.37 -14.26
CA ARG A 76 -10.21 24.13 -13.59
C ARG A 76 -10.27 24.27 -12.07
N GLN A 77 -10.82 23.27 -11.41
CA GLN A 77 -10.91 23.13 -9.95
C GLN A 77 -11.31 21.68 -9.59
N CYS A 78 -11.61 21.40 -8.31
CA CYS A 78 -12.18 20.11 -7.90
C CYS A 78 -13.49 19.83 -8.63
N MET A 79 -13.64 18.61 -9.16
CA MET A 79 -14.88 18.17 -9.83
C MET A 79 -15.99 17.77 -8.83
N HIS A 80 -15.64 17.57 -7.55
CA HIS A 80 -16.58 17.13 -6.52
C HIS A 80 -17.41 15.90 -6.95
N CYS A 81 -16.71 14.83 -7.36
CA CYS A 81 -17.31 13.59 -7.86
C CYS A 81 -18.40 13.04 -6.94
N ASP A 82 -19.39 12.36 -7.50
CA ASP A 82 -20.46 11.69 -6.76
C ASP A 82 -19.89 10.56 -5.89
N GLU A 83 -18.99 9.76 -6.47
CA GLU A 83 -18.19 8.76 -5.76
C GLU A 83 -16.69 9.15 -5.78
N PRO A 84 -16.22 10.00 -4.85
CA PRO A 84 -14.87 10.56 -4.91
C PRO A 84 -13.78 9.53 -4.57
N ALA A 85 -12.93 9.23 -5.55
CA ALA A 85 -11.72 8.41 -5.38
C ALA A 85 -10.78 8.95 -4.29
N CYS A 86 -10.66 10.28 -4.16
CA CYS A 86 -9.84 10.91 -3.13
C CYS A 86 -10.37 10.70 -1.70
N ALA A 87 -11.70 10.56 -1.52
CA ALA A 87 -12.28 10.23 -0.22
C ALA A 87 -12.11 8.74 0.10
N SER A 88 -12.34 7.86 -0.87
CA SER A 88 -12.07 6.41 -0.72
C SER A 88 -10.59 6.14 -0.41
N ALA A 89 -9.66 6.89 -1.00
CA ALA A 89 -8.25 6.78 -0.67
C ALA A 89 -7.87 7.34 0.72
N CYS A 90 -8.75 8.11 1.38
CA CYS A 90 -8.45 8.76 2.65
C CYS A 90 -8.71 7.81 3.84
N PRO A 91 -7.67 7.40 4.60
CA PRO A 91 -7.85 6.44 5.68
C PRO A 91 -8.49 7.02 6.96
N VAL A 92 -8.64 8.34 7.03
CA VAL A 92 -9.05 9.09 8.23
C VAL A 92 -10.28 9.97 8.00
N THR A 93 -10.98 9.82 6.88
CA THR A 93 -12.16 10.65 6.51
C THR A 93 -11.92 12.17 6.48
N ALA A 94 -10.66 12.61 6.40
CA ALA A 94 -10.31 14.02 6.22
C ALA A 94 -10.86 14.58 4.90
N ILE A 95 -11.03 13.75 3.87
CA ILE A 95 -11.79 14.08 2.68
C ILE A 95 -13.06 13.22 2.67
N HIS A 96 -14.22 13.85 2.55
CA HIS A 96 -15.50 13.16 2.50
C HIS A 96 -16.51 13.88 1.62
N LYS A 97 -17.50 13.14 1.12
CA LYS A 97 -18.63 13.66 0.33
C LYS A 97 -19.76 14.07 1.27
N THR A 98 -20.27 15.27 1.10
CA THR A 98 -21.48 15.76 1.78
C THR A 98 -22.73 15.40 0.97
N LYS A 99 -23.91 15.33 1.61
CA LYS A 99 -25.18 15.03 0.93
C LYS A 99 -25.60 16.16 -0.01
N GLU A 100 -25.15 17.37 0.31
CA GLU A 100 -25.43 18.60 -0.41
C GLU A 100 -24.63 18.70 -1.72
N GLY A 101 -23.71 17.77 -2.01
CA GLY A 101 -22.91 17.72 -3.24
C GLY A 101 -21.41 17.99 -3.08
N PRO A 102 -20.96 18.96 -2.25
CA PRO A 102 -19.54 19.21 -2.06
C PRO A 102 -18.76 18.01 -1.51
N VAL A 103 -17.61 17.74 -2.12
CA VAL A 103 -16.52 16.99 -1.47
C VAL A 103 -15.70 17.97 -0.66
N VAL A 104 -15.61 17.79 0.65
CA VAL A 104 -14.99 18.74 1.60
C VAL A 104 -13.68 18.21 2.17
N TYR A 105 -12.89 19.07 2.81
CA TYR A 105 -11.63 18.74 3.46
C TYR A 105 -11.66 19.22 4.92
N ASP A 106 -11.31 18.34 5.85
CA ASP A 106 -11.20 18.58 7.28
C ASP A 106 -9.75 18.41 7.70
N GLU A 107 -9.08 19.54 7.95
CA GLU A 107 -7.66 19.59 8.30
C GLU A 107 -7.36 18.88 9.62
N SER A 108 -8.28 18.93 10.58
CA SER A 108 -8.08 18.39 11.93
C SER A 108 -7.89 16.86 11.96
N LYS A 109 -8.38 16.17 10.92
CA LYS A 109 -8.26 14.72 10.76
C LYS A 109 -7.10 14.33 9.85
N CYS A 110 -6.59 15.24 9.04
CA CYS A 110 -5.63 14.93 7.99
C CYS A 110 -4.29 14.45 8.59
N ILE A 111 -3.75 13.37 8.04
CA ILE A 111 -2.41 12.85 8.40
C ILE A 111 -1.33 13.21 7.36
N GLY A 112 -1.70 13.94 6.30
CA GLY A 112 -0.76 14.35 5.24
C GLY A 112 -0.17 13.19 4.42
N CYS A 113 -0.92 12.10 4.23
CA CYS A 113 -0.46 10.88 3.55
C CYS A 113 -0.48 10.95 2.00
N ARG A 114 -1.14 11.95 1.42
CA ARG A 114 -1.14 12.26 -0.03
C ARG A 114 -1.72 11.18 -0.96
N TYR A 115 -2.28 10.08 -0.44
CA TYR A 115 -2.99 9.08 -1.26
C TYR A 115 -4.14 9.69 -2.10
N CYS A 116 -4.78 10.75 -1.60
CA CYS A 116 -5.83 11.47 -2.31
C CYS A 116 -5.34 12.18 -3.59
N MET A 117 -4.08 12.62 -3.63
CA MET A 117 -3.47 13.27 -4.80
C MET A 117 -3.31 12.24 -5.93
N TRP A 118 -2.88 11.03 -5.56
CA TRP A 118 -2.76 9.90 -6.48
C TRP A 118 -4.10 9.38 -6.99
N ALA A 119 -5.11 9.27 -6.13
CA ALA A 119 -6.42 8.75 -6.53
C ALA A 119 -7.23 9.72 -7.42
N CYS A 120 -6.99 11.04 -7.34
CA CYS A 120 -7.75 12.02 -8.12
C CYS A 120 -7.32 12.03 -9.60
N PRO A 121 -8.22 11.75 -10.57
CA PRO A 121 -7.86 11.76 -11.98
C PRO A 121 -7.66 13.16 -12.57
N TRP A 122 -8.19 14.19 -11.91
CA TRP A 122 -8.00 15.59 -12.31
C TRP A 122 -6.77 16.26 -11.67
N GLY A 123 -6.03 15.54 -10.82
CA GLY A 123 -4.83 16.06 -10.15
C GLY A 123 -5.12 17.28 -9.27
N VAL A 124 -6.18 17.22 -8.45
CA VAL A 124 -6.68 18.41 -7.73
C VAL A 124 -6.17 18.56 -6.31
N PRO A 125 -6.26 17.57 -5.40
CA PRO A 125 -5.72 17.79 -4.06
C PRO A 125 -4.23 18.14 -4.21
N MET A 126 -3.85 19.32 -3.73
CA MET A 126 -2.48 19.84 -3.82
C MET A 126 -1.89 19.88 -2.42
N ALA A 127 -0.62 19.51 -2.30
CA ALA A 127 0.07 19.55 -1.02
C ALA A 127 0.81 20.86 -0.83
N GLU A 128 0.89 21.32 0.40
CA GLU A 128 1.77 22.41 0.79
C GLU A 128 3.18 21.88 1.04
N TRP A 129 4.11 22.12 0.11
CA TRP A 129 5.46 21.54 0.19
C TRP A 129 6.43 22.34 1.07
N ASP A 130 6.18 23.65 1.24
CA ASP A 130 7.06 24.59 1.95
C ASP A 130 6.83 24.64 3.47
N SER A 131 5.95 23.80 4.02
CA SER A 131 5.55 23.80 5.44
C SER A 131 6.05 22.56 6.18
N LEU A 132 6.40 22.73 7.46
CA LEU A 132 6.70 21.63 8.39
C LEU A 132 5.44 20.87 8.82
N ALA A 133 4.28 21.53 8.75
CA ALA A 133 2.95 20.95 8.98
C ALA A 133 2.13 21.09 7.68
N PRO A 134 2.45 20.28 6.65
CA PRO A 134 1.89 20.45 5.33
C PRO A 134 0.40 20.10 5.31
N THR A 135 -0.41 21.01 4.77
CA THR A 135 -1.83 20.78 4.54
C THR A 135 -2.09 20.24 3.12
N ILE A 136 -3.21 19.55 2.93
CA ILE A 136 -3.70 19.15 1.61
C ILE A 136 -4.89 20.03 1.27
N GLN A 137 -4.77 20.85 0.23
CA GLN A 137 -5.76 21.85 -0.11
C GLN A 137 -6.47 21.50 -1.41
N LYS A 138 -7.76 21.84 -1.48
CA LYS A 138 -8.60 21.69 -2.68
C LYS A 138 -9.82 22.58 -2.54
N CYS A 139 -10.47 22.90 -3.67
CA CYS A 139 -11.80 23.49 -3.63
C CYS A 139 -12.76 22.58 -2.83
N ASP A 140 -13.55 23.19 -1.96
CA ASP A 140 -14.58 22.58 -1.12
C ASP A 140 -16.00 23.05 -1.54
N MET A 141 -16.11 23.68 -2.71
CA MET A 141 -17.33 24.31 -3.24
C MET A 141 -17.89 25.42 -2.33
N CYS A 142 -17.05 26.07 -1.50
CA CYS A 142 -17.48 27.07 -0.52
C CYS A 142 -18.57 26.49 0.41
N HIS A 143 -18.38 25.26 0.87
CA HIS A 143 -19.34 24.61 1.77
C HIS A 143 -19.46 25.37 3.08
N ASP A 144 -18.33 25.83 3.61
CA ASP A 144 -18.23 26.71 4.77
C ASP A 144 -19.05 28.01 4.60
N ARG A 145 -18.98 28.62 3.42
CA ARG A 145 -19.71 29.84 3.06
C ARG A 145 -21.20 29.65 3.13
N ALA A 146 -21.71 28.55 2.57
CA ALA A 146 -23.13 28.28 2.54
C ALA A 146 -23.73 28.07 3.95
N LEU A 147 -22.90 27.74 4.94
CA LEU A 147 -23.29 27.57 6.34
C LEU A 147 -23.24 28.87 7.16
N GLN A 148 -22.65 29.95 6.64
CA GLN A 148 -22.55 31.20 7.38
C GLN A 148 -23.92 31.88 7.51
N PRO A 149 -24.29 32.38 8.70
CA PRO A 149 -25.51 33.14 8.87
C PRO A 149 -25.42 34.45 8.10
N ALA A 150 -26.54 34.88 7.51
CA ALA A 150 -26.62 36.19 6.89
C ALA A 150 -26.47 37.28 7.96
N PRO A 151 -25.68 38.35 7.70
CA PRO A 151 -25.55 39.44 8.64
C PRO A 151 -26.92 40.07 8.92
N THR A 152 -27.11 40.51 10.16
CA THR A 152 -28.30 41.27 10.59
C THR A 152 -28.04 42.77 10.67
N VAL A 153 -26.76 43.18 10.68
CA VAL A 153 -26.30 44.56 10.77
C VAL A 153 -25.21 44.80 9.72
N ARG A 154 -25.20 45.98 9.09
CA ARG A 154 -24.15 46.44 8.17
C ARG A 154 -23.78 47.89 8.52
N ASN A 155 -22.50 48.15 8.78
CA ASN A 155 -21.99 49.49 9.17
C ASN A 155 -22.68 50.11 10.39
N GLY A 156 -23.20 49.29 11.32
CA GLY A 156 -23.92 49.77 12.50
C GLY A 156 -25.45 49.85 12.34
N ASP A 157 -25.95 49.75 11.11
CA ASP A 157 -27.39 49.80 10.82
C ASP A 157 -28.00 48.41 10.65
N ALA A 158 -29.20 48.20 11.20
CA ALA A 158 -29.96 46.96 11.01
C ALA A 158 -30.34 46.79 9.53
N LEU A 159 -30.16 45.58 9.00
CA LEU A 159 -30.52 45.25 7.63
C LEU A 159 -32.04 45.17 7.47
N SER A 160 -32.55 45.72 6.37
CA SER A 160 -33.94 45.50 5.97
C SER A 160 -34.19 44.00 5.71
N ALA A 161 -35.44 43.55 5.78
CA ALA A 161 -35.78 42.15 5.49
C ALA A 161 -35.35 41.75 4.06
N ASP A 162 -35.54 42.64 3.09
CA ASP A 162 -35.14 42.44 1.70
C ASP A 162 -33.62 42.36 1.55
N ASP A 163 -32.87 43.23 2.21
CA ASP A 163 -31.41 43.19 2.17
C ASP A 163 -30.89 41.93 2.86
N HIS A 164 -31.47 41.54 3.99
CA HIS A 164 -31.14 40.30 4.68
C HIS A 164 -31.36 39.09 3.76
N GLN A 165 -32.50 39.03 3.06
CA GLN A 165 -32.79 37.96 2.10
C GLN A 165 -31.79 37.96 0.92
N ARG A 166 -31.44 39.14 0.39
CA ARG A 166 -30.42 39.27 -0.66
C ARG A 166 -29.05 38.81 -0.18
N PHE A 167 -28.66 39.14 1.04
CA PHE A 167 -27.40 38.66 1.64
C PHE A 167 -27.41 37.14 1.82
N ALA A 168 -28.50 36.58 2.36
CA ALA A 168 -28.66 35.14 2.51
C ALA A 168 -28.51 34.41 1.17
N ALA A 169 -29.20 34.87 0.13
CA ALA A 169 -29.08 34.32 -1.21
C ALA A 169 -27.65 34.44 -1.78
N ALA A 170 -26.96 35.56 -1.51
CA ALA A 170 -25.59 35.78 -1.99
C ALA A 170 -24.52 35.00 -1.21
N ILE A 171 -24.79 34.62 0.04
CA ILE A 171 -23.91 33.77 0.86
C ILE A 171 -24.06 32.31 0.43
N ALA A 172 -25.27 31.87 0.10
CA ALA A 172 -25.53 30.51 -0.39
C ALA A 172 -24.81 30.16 -1.71
N LEU A 173 -24.39 31.16 -2.50
CA LEU A 173 -23.61 30.96 -3.72
C LEU A 173 -22.10 30.83 -3.44
N PRO A 174 -21.40 29.89 -4.11
CA PRO A 174 -19.95 29.85 -4.06
C PRO A 174 -19.34 31.18 -4.53
N ALA A 175 -18.27 31.61 -3.86
CA ALA A 175 -17.70 32.94 -4.07
C ALA A 175 -17.26 33.16 -5.53
N CYS A 176 -16.72 32.12 -6.16
CA CYS A 176 -16.35 32.15 -7.58
C CYS A 176 -17.54 32.30 -8.53
N VAL A 177 -18.71 31.75 -8.19
CA VAL A 177 -19.93 31.83 -9.01
C VAL A 177 -20.54 33.22 -8.87
N LYS A 178 -20.68 33.71 -7.63
CA LYS A 178 -21.22 35.05 -7.33
C LYS A 178 -20.48 36.15 -8.11
N GLN A 179 -19.16 36.05 -8.24
CA GLN A 179 -18.35 37.09 -8.88
C GLN A 179 -18.37 37.04 -10.42
N CYS A 180 -18.89 35.98 -11.04
CA CYS A 180 -18.76 35.79 -12.49
C CYS A 180 -19.49 36.89 -13.30
N PRO A 181 -18.77 37.82 -13.96
CA PRO A 181 -19.43 38.95 -14.63
C PRO A 181 -20.12 38.52 -15.93
N ALA A 182 -19.64 37.45 -16.56
CA ALA A 182 -20.14 36.97 -17.85
C ALA A 182 -21.31 35.96 -17.72
N GLY A 183 -21.73 35.62 -16.50
CA GLY A 183 -22.76 34.59 -16.28
C GLY A 183 -22.35 33.21 -16.81
N ALA A 184 -21.05 32.93 -16.89
CA ALA A 184 -20.51 31.65 -17.34
C ALA A 184 -20.64 30.55 -16.29
N LEU A 185 -20.80 30.91 -15.01
CA LEU A 185 -20.95 29.99 -13.89
C LEU A 185 -22.36 30.09 -13.31
N LYS A 186 -23.03 28.96 -13.12
CA LYS A 186 -24.34 28.87 -12.45
C LYS A 186 -24.31 27.78 -11.38
N PHE A 187 -24.89 28.04 -10.21
CA PHE A 187 -24.94 27.11 -9.09
C PHE A 187 -26.39 26.82 -8.72
N GLY A 188 -26.70 25.57 -8.35
CA GLY A 188 -28.05 25.12 -8.05
C GLY A 188 -28.14 23.60 -7.99
N ASP A 189 -29.36 23.05 -8.02
CA ASP A 189 -29.57 21.60 -8.05
C ASP A 189 -28.98 20.97 -9.33
N ARG A 190 -28.30 19.84 -9.16
CA ARG A 190 -27.58 19.16 -10.24
C ARG A 190 -28.48 18.73 -11.39
N GLU A 191 -29.66 18.18 -11.10
CA GLU A 191 -30.56 17.67 -12.13
C GLU A 191 -31.20 18.81 -12.93
N GLU A 192 -31.53 19.90 -12.24
CA GLU A 192 -32.00 21.13 -12.90
C GLU A 192 -30.94 21.72 -13.82
N LEU A 193 -29.68 21.77 -13.37
CA LEU A 193 -28.56 22.27 -14.17
C LEU A 193 -28.25 21.38 -15.37
N LEU A 194 -28.37 20.04 -15.25
CA LEU A 194 -28.24 19.13 -16.39
C LEU A 194 -29.35 19.35 -17.41
N ARG A 195 -30.60 19.53 -16.96
CA ARG A 195 -31.73 19.85 -17.83
C ARG A 195 -31.48 21.16 -18.58
N GLU A 196 -31.08 22.21 -17.88
CA GLU A 196 -30.74 23.50 -18.49
C GLU A 196 -29.57 23.39 -19.48
N ALA A 197 -28.55 22.59 -19.16
CA ALA A 197 -27.42 22.35 -20.05
C ALA A 197 -27.87 21.72 -21.38
N ARG A 198 -28.72 20.69 -21.32
CA ARG A 198 -29.31 20.05 -22.51
C ARG A 198 -30.21 21.01 -23.29
N GLU A 199 -31.02 21.83 -22.60
CA GLU A 199 -31.85 22.86 -23.23
C GLU A 199 -30.99 23.88 -24.00
N ARG A 200 -29.86 24.34 -23.43
CA ARG A 200 -28.91 25.24 -24.11
C ARG A 200 -28.26 24.59 -25.33
N MET A 201 -27.88 23.33 -25.22
CA MET A 201 -27.30 22.57 -26.33
C MET A 201 -28.30 22.40 -27.47
N ALA A 202 -29.55 22.05 -27.15
CA ALA A 202 -30.62 21.89 -28.13
C ALA A 202 -31.01 23.22 -28.79
N ALA A 203 -31.02 24.32 -28.05
CA ALA A 203 -31.35 25.65 -28.56
C ALA A 203 -30.25 26.25 -29.46
N SER A 204 -29.04 25.70 -29.47
CA SER A 204 -27.93 26.18 -30.31
C SER A 204 -27.15 25.01 -30.93
N PRO A 205 -27.76 24.27 -31.89
CA PRO A 205 -27.10 23.15 -32.54
C PRO A 205 -25.79 23.58 -33.19
N GLY A 206 -24.70 22.84 -32.95
CA GLY A 206 -23.37 23.13 -33.50
C GLY A 206 -22.53 24.15 -32.74
N LYS A 207 -23.10 24.84 -31.74
CA LYS A 207 -22.31 25.72 -30.85
C LYS A 207 -21.52 24.92 -29.80
N TYR A 208 -22.10 23.82 -29.33
CA TYR A 208 -21.55 23.01 -28.25
C TYR A 208 -21.07 21.66 -28.77
N VAL A 209 -20.03 21.12 -28.16
CA VAL A 209 -19.72 19.69 -28.23
C VAL A 209 -20.92 18.91 -27.71
N ASP A 210 -21.32 17.84 -28.40
CA ASP A 210 -22.48 17.02 -28.06
C ASP A 210 -22.23 16.09 -26.85
N ARG A 211 -21.76 16.69 -25.75
CA ARG A 211 -21.45 16.04 -24.48
C ARG A 211 -21.36 17.08 -23.37
N ILE A 212 -21.95 16.76 -22.21
CA ILE A 212 -21.73 17.50 -20.96
C ILE A 212 -20.61 16.81 -20.19
N TYR A 213 -19.46 17.47 -20.01
CA TYR A 213 -18.37 16.90 -19.23
C TYR A 213 -18.65 17.07 -17.73
N GLY A 214 -18.44 16.00 -16.97
CA GLY A 214 -18.76 15.88 -15.56
C GLY A 214 -20.10 15.17 -15.29
N GLU A 215 -20.88 14.85 -16.32
CA GLU A 215 -22.15 14.12 -16.18
C GLU A 215 -21.94 12.64 -15.85
N GLN A 216 -20.98 11.99 -16.52
CA GLN A 216 -20.74 10.54 -16.45
C GLN A 216 -19.31 10.19 -16.01
N GLU A 217 -18.37 11.12 -16.16
CA GLU A 217 -16.95 10.92 -15.89
C GLU A 217 -16.73 10.51 -14.43
N ALA A 218 -15.98 9.41 -14.23
CA ALA A 218 -15.74 8.77 -12.94
C ALA A 218 -17.02 8.43 -12.15
N GLY A 219 -18.13 8.14 -12.83
CA GLY A 219 -19.42 7.83 -12.20
C GLY A 219 -20.29 9.06 -11.93
N GLY A 220 -19.88 10.25 -12.37
CA GLY A 220 -20.63 11.50 -12.22
C GLY A 220 -19.98 12.49 -11.26
N THR A 221 -20.22 13.78 -11.50
CA THR A 221 -19.64 14.88 -10.73
C THR A 221 -20.64 16.01 -10.47
N ASN A 222 -20.27 16.94 -9.57
CA ASN A 222 -21.01 18.17 -9.30
C ASN A 222 -20.41 19.40 -10.01
N MET A 223 -19.54 19.19 -10.99
CA MET A 223 -19.00 20.25 -11.84
C MET A 223 -19.26 19.91 -13.30
N LEU A 224 -20.24 20.58 -13.89
CA LEU A 224 -20.73 20.30 -15.24
C LEU A 224 -20.18 21.34 -16.20
N TYR A 225 -19.70 20.90 -17.36
CA TYR A 225 -19.10 21.79 -18.35
C TYR A 225 -19.78 21.66 -19.72
N LEU A 226 -20.02 22.82 -20.32
CA LEU A 226 -20.34 22.98 -21.73
C LEU A 226 -19.16 23.65 -22.42
N ALA A 227 -18.82 23.18 -23.63
CA ALA A 227 -17.74 23.73 -24.42
C ALA A 227 -18.07 23.78 -25.92
N SER A 228 -17.46 24.72 -26.64
CA SER A 228 -17.56 24.81 -28.11
C SER A 228 -16.44 24.07 -28.85
N VAL A 229 -15.44 23.57 -28.12
CA VAL A 229 -14.31 22.80 -28.64
C VAL A 229 -14.12 21.53 -27.81
N PRO A 230 -13.49 20.47 -28.36
CA PRO A 230 -13.24 19.23 -27.63
C PRO A 230 -12.61 19.47 -26.25
N PHE A 231 -13.08 18.75 -25.23
CA PHE A 231 -12.59 18.90 -23.85
C PHE A 231 -11.09 18.57 -23.70
N SER A 232 -10.54 17.71 -24.57
CA SER A 232 -9.11 17.41 -24.64
C SER A 232 -8.27 18.64 -25.03
N GLU A 233 -8.77 19.48 -25.94
CA GLU A 233 -8.13 20.76 -26.31
C GLU A 233 -8.20 21.78 -25.18
N LEU A 234 -9.22 21.71 -24.33
CA LEU A 234 -9.33 22.50 -23.08
C LEU A 234 -8.52 21.90 -21.92
N GLY A 235 -7.80 20.82 -22.17
CA GLY A 235 -6.94 20.14 -21.21
C GLY A 235 -7.64 19.41 -20.08
N PHE A 236 -8.88 18.99 -20.29
CA PHE A 236 -9.51 18.00 -19.43
C PHE A 236 -9.00 16.60 -19.77
N PRO A 237 -8.72 15.76 -18.74
CA PRO A 237 -8.33 14.38 -18.98
C PRO A 237 -9.53 13.58 -19.53
N GLU A 238 -9.24 12.64 -20.42
CA GLU A 238 -10.18 11.56 -20.73
C GLU A 238 -10.26 10.63 -19.53
N VAL A 239 -11.45 10.50 -18.97
CA VAL A 239 -11.78 9.67 -17.80
C VAL A 239 -12.95 8.78 -18.18
N GLY A 240 -12.88 7.50 -17.82
CA GLY A 240 -13.98 6.57 -18.07
C GLY A 240 -15.24 6.88 -17.26
N ASN A 241 -16.36 6.27 -17.62
CA ASN A 241 -17.65 6.52 -16.96
C ASN A 241 -17.85 5.72 -15.66
N GLU A 242 -16.98 4.75 -15.39
CA GLU A 242 -17.09 3.92 -14.19
C GLU A 242 -16.49 4.64 -12.97
N SER A 243 -17.19 4.58 -11.85
CA SER A 243 -16.68 5.02 -10.55
C SER A 243 -15.39 4.28 -10.20
N TYR A 244 -14.36 5.04 -9.82
CA TYR A 244 -13.09 4.46 -9.38
C TYR A 244 -13.24 3.73 -8.03
N PRO A 245 -13.91 4.29 -6.99
CA PRO A 245 -14.21 3.57 -5.76
C PRO A 245 -14.94 2.24 -5.96
N LYS A 246 -15.81 2.12 -6.97
CA LYS A 246 -16.53 0.87 -7.24
C LYS A 246 -15.58 -0.31 -7.48
N ARG A 247 -14.42 -0.07 -8.12
CA ARG A 247 -13.41 -1.12 -8.41
C ARG A 247 -12.74 -1.63 -7.14
N SER A 248 -12.39 -0.74 -6.21
CA SER A 248 -11.79 -1.14 -4.93
C SER A 248 -12.83 -1.69 -3.95
N ALA A 249 -14.06 -1.16 -3.95
CA ALA A 249 -15.13 -1.57 -3.05
C ALA A 249 -15.45 -3.07 -3.14
N VAL A 250 -15.41 -3.65 -4.34
CA VAL A 250 -15.60 -5.10 -4.54
C VAL A 250 -14.51 -5.90 -3.84
N ALA A 251 -13.25 -5.51 -4.00
CA ALA A 251 -12.13 -6.18 -3.34
C ALA A 251 -12.19 -6.03 -1.81
N LEU A 252 -12.50 -4.83 -1.31
CA LEU A 252 -12.61 -4.54 0.13
C LEU A 252 -13.81 -5.27 0.76
N GLY A 253 -14.93 -5.40 0.03
CA GLY A 253 -16.10 -6.14 0.49
C GLY A 253 -15.84 -7.64 0.64
N ALA A 254 -14.85 -8.19 -0.08
CA ALA A 254 -14.44 -9.59 0.04
C ALA A 254 -13.54 -9.86 1.25
N VAL A 255 -12.98 -8.83 1.90
CA VAL A 255 -12.01 -8.99 3.00
C VAL A 255 -12.65 -9.65 4.24
N PRO A 256 -13.78 -9.18 4.79
CA PRO A 256 -14.40 -9.82 5.96
C PRO A 256 -14.70 -11.33 5.77
N PRO A 257 -15.38 -11.78 4.70
CA PRO A 257 -15.59 -13.21 4.48
C PRO A 257 -14.28 -13.96 4.19
N ALA A 258 -13.29 -13.35 3.55
CA ALA A 258 -11.99 -13.98 3.30
C ALA A 258 -11.20 -14.22 4.59
N VAL A 259 -11.22 -13.29 5.56
CA VAL A 259 -10.59 -13.50 6.88
C VAL A 259 -11.17 -14.73 7.58
N ILE A 260 -12.50 -14.84 7.58
CA ILE A 260 -13.21 -15.96 8.22
C ILE A 260 -12.90 -17.27 7.47
N GLY A 261 -13.02 -17.27 6.14
CA GLY A 261 -12.80 -18.44 5.31
C GLY A 261 -11.37 -18.96 5.35
N VAL A 262 -10.36 -18.08 5.21
CA VAL A 262 -8.95 -18.43 5.30
C VAL A 262 -8.60 -18.90 6.70
N GLY A 263 -9.07 -18.21 7.75
CA GLY A 263 -8.86 -18.63 9.14
C GLY A 263 -9.42 -20.03 9.42
N ALA A 264 -10.65 -20.30 8.99
CA ALA A 264 -11.29 -21.62 9.13
C ALA A 264 -10.55 -22.70 8.33
N ALA A 265 -10.13 -22.39 7.09
CA ALA A 265 -9.38 -23.32 6.24
C ALA A 265 -8.03 -23.70 6.85
N LEU A 266 -7.29 -22.72 7.40
CA LEU A 266 -6.02 -22.97 8.08
C LEU A 266 -6.21 -23.77 9.38
N GLY A 267 -7.25 -23.45 10.16
CA GLY A 267 -7.62 -24.24 11.34
C GLY A 267 -7.96 -25.69 11.01
N GLY A 268 -8.73 -25.91 9.95
CA GLY A 268 -9.05 -27.25 9.43
C GLY A 268 -7.81 -27.99 8.92
N ALA A 269 -6.94 -27.31 8.16
CA ALA A 269 -5.69 -27.90 7.66
C ALA A 269 -4.76 -28.35 8.80
N TYR A 270 -4.65 -27.55 9.86
CA TYR A 270 -3.92 -27.91 11.08
C TYR A 270 -4.53 -29.14 11.76
N ALA A 271 -5.85 -29.14 11.98
CA ALA A 271 -6.54 -30.26 12.64
C ALA A 271 -6.36 -31.57 11.85
N LEU A 272 -6.44 -31.52 10.52
CA LEU A 272 -6.22 -32.66 9.64
C LEU A 272 -4.77 -33.16 9.69
N HIS A 273 -3.78 -32.26 9.62
CA HIS A 273 -2.37 -32.65 9.70
C HIS A 273 -2.02 -33.25 11.07
N LYS A 274 -2.50 -32.64 12.15
CA LYS A 274 -2.32 -33.14 13.51
C LYS A 274 -2.90 -34.55 13.66
N ARG A 275 -4.14 -34.76 13.21
CA ARG A 275 -4.78 -36.08 13.24
C ARG A 275 -4.02 -37.11 12.41
N ARG A 276 -3.55 -36.75 11.20
CA ARG A 276 -2.73 -37.65 10.37
C ARG A 276 -1.43 -38.06 11.08
N GLN A 277 -0.76 -37.12 11.75
CA GLN A 277 0.45 -37.43 12.51
C GLN A 277 0.16 -38.31 13.73
N GLU A 278 -0.95 -38.08 14.42
CA GLU A 278 -1.39 -38.94 15.54
C GLU A 278 -1.70 -40.36 15.06
N VAL A 279 -2.38 -40.52 13.91
CA VAL A 279 -2.66 -41.84 13.31
C VAL A 279 -1.38 -42.55 12.85
N GLN A 280 -0.45 -41.85 12.20
CA GLN A 280 0.85 -42.42 11.79
C GLN A 280 1.71 -42.88 12.98
N LYS A 281 1.52 -42.30 14.17
CA LYS A 281 2.20 -42.77 15.39
C LYS A 281 1.58 -44.04 15.97
N VAL A 282 0.34 -44.35 15.62
CA VAL A 282 -0.44 -45.49 16.17
C VAL A 282 -0.43 -46.69 15.22
N GLU A 283 -0.31 -46.50 13.90
CA GLU A 283 -0.16 -47.61 12.94
C GLU A 283 1.31 -48.03 12.79
N PRO A 284 1.72 -49.25 13.23
CA PRO A 284 3.01 -49.79 12.86
C PRO A 284 2.98 -50.17 11.37
N THR A 285 3.88 -49.58 10.58
CA THR A 285 4.07 -49.91 9.16
C THR A 285 4.19 -51.42 8.96
N PRO A 286 3.40 -52.08 8.08
CA PRO A 286 3.60 -53.49 7.79
C PRO A 286 4.95 -53.69 7.10
N MET A 287 5.81 -54.53 7.68
CA MET A 287 7.08 -54.95 7.11
C MET A 287 6.87 -55.50 5.70
N LYS A 288 7.27 -54.75 4.67
CA LYS A 288 7.56 -55.34 3.37
C LYS A 288 8.92 -56.05 3.47
N HIS A 289 8.88 -57.38 3.42
CA HIS A 289 10.06 -58.21 3.23
C HIS A 289 10.82 -57.78 1.97
N ALA A 290 12.01 -57.20 2.16
CA ALA A 290 13.05 -57.15 1.15
C ALA A 290 14.29 -57.81 1.75
N LYS A 291 14.61 -59.01 1.25
CA LYS A 291 15.87 -59.72 1.52
C LYS A 291 17.03 -58.89 0.98
N GLY A 292 18.05 -58.65 1.79
CA GLY A 292 19.30 -58.00 1.38
C GLY A 292 20.02 -57.39 2.56
N ALA A 293 20.86 -58.18 3.22
CA ALA A 293 21.62 -57.79 4.40
C ALA A 293 22.67 -56.70 4.08
N GLY A 294 22.52 -55.55 4.74
CA GLY A 294 23.58 -54.58 5.00
C GLY A 294 23.19 -53.87 6.29
N LYS A 295 23.98 -54.07 7.36
CA LYS A 295 23.73 -53.53 8.71
C LYS A 295 23.68 -51.99 8.66
N ALA A 296 22.49 -51.42 8.49
CA ALA A 296 22.22 -50.05 8.84
C ALA A 296 21.83 -50.02 10.31
N HIS A 297 22.61 -49.30 11.12
CA HIS A 297 22.27 -48.94 12.48
C HIS A 297 20.82 -48.45 12.53
N ARG A 298 19.98 -49.19 13.25
CA ARG A 298 18.65 -48.73 13.64
C ARG A 298 18.86 -47.62 14.67
N ASP A 299 18.70 -46.39 14.23
CA ASP A 299 18.63 -45.24 15.11
C ASP A 299 17.17 -45.12 15.60
N GLU A 300 16.93 -45.68 16.79
CA GLU A 300 15.66 -45.58 17.49
C GLU A 300 15.48 -44.16 18.02
N GLY A 301 14.43 -43.46 17.60
CA GLY A 301 13.75 -42.47 18.44
C GLY A 301 14.55 -41.25 18.92
N HIS A 302 15.19 -40.48 18.04
CA HIS A 302 15.57 -39.10 18.38
C HIS A 302 14.49 -38.12 17.91
N ASP A 303 13.55 -37.82 18.80
CA ASP A 303 12.82 -36.54 18.78
C ASP A 303 13.89 -35.45 18.99
N HIS A 304 14.56 -35.02 17.92
CA HIS A 304 15.59 -33.98 17.96
C HIS A 304 14.95 -32.67 18.41
N HIS A 305 14.82 -32.50 19.72
CA HIS A 305 14.55 -31.21 20.32
C HIS A 305 15.71 -30.30 19.99
N LEU A 306 15.51 -29.42 19.00
CA LEU A 306 16.43 -28.35 18.68
C LEU A 306 16.54 -27.45 19.92
N GLU A 307 17.63 -27.57 20.66
CA GLU A 307 17.99 -26.61 21.70
C GLU A 307 18.34 -25.29 21.01
N PHE A 308 17.92 -24.16 21.59
CA PHE A 308 18.27 -22.82 21.10
C PHE A 308 19.17 -22.15 22.11
N ALA A 309 20.23 -21.48 21.65
CA ALA A 309 21.20 -20.83 22.52
C ALA A 309 21.64 -19.47 21.97
N PRO A 310 21.89 -18.47 22.82
CA PRO A 310 22.47 -17.20 22.38
C PRO A 310 23.86 -17.40 21.77
N VAL A 311 24.16 -16.67 20.70
CA VAL A 311 25.45 -16.78 20.00
C VAL A 311 26.53 -16.00 20.75
N LYS A 312 27.58 -16.69 21.19
CA LYS A 312 28.76 -16.08 21.82
C LYS A 312 29.71 -15.52 20.75
N SER A 313 29.52 -14.26 20.38
CA SER A 313 30.42 -13.54 19.45
C SER A 313 30.55 -12.07 19.85
N LYS A 314 31.71 -11.44 19.58
CA LYS A 314 31.91 -10.02 19.84
C LYS A 314 30.90 -9.18 19.05
N LEU A 315 30.33 -8.15 19.70
CA LEU A 315 29.39 -7.22 19.07
C LEU A 315 30.11 -6.24 18.15
N TRP A 316 31.21 -5.63 18.60
CA TRP A 316 31.94 -4.64 17.81
C TRP A 316 32.95 -5.34 16.87
N THR A 317 32.52 -5.54 15.63
CA THR A 317 33.34 -5.98 14.50
C THR A 317 33.41 -4.84 13.48
N PRO A 318 34.39 -4.81 12.55
CA PRO A 318 34.44 -3.77 11.51
C PRO A 318 33.13 -3.64 10.71
N ALA A 319 32.47 -4.77 10.42
CA ALA A 319 31.17 -4.80 9.78
C ALA A 319 30.08 -4.12 10.62
N ASN A 320 30.04 -4.38 11.94
CA ASN A 320 29.05 -3.78 12.83
C ASN A 320 29.33 -2.28 13.10
N VAL A 321 30.59 -1.84 13.05
CA VAL A 321 30.94 -0.41 13.08
C VAL A 321 30.46 0.28 11.81
N PHE A 322 30.65 -0.36 10.64
CA PHE A 322 30.11 0.15 9.38
C PHE A 322 28.58 0.23 9.39
N LEU A 323 27.89 -0.81 9.88
CA LEU A 323 26.43 -0.79 10.05
C LEU A 323 25.99 0.32 11.01
N ALA A 324 26.69 0.51 12.14
CA ALA A 324 26.39 1.59 13.08
C ALA A 324 26.58 2.99 12.45
N ALA A 325 27.58 3.18 11.58
CA ALA A 325 27.77 4.42 10.84
C ALA A 325 26.62 4.68 9.86
N LEU A 326 26.16 3.66 9.12
CA LEU A 326 24.98 3.77 8.25
C LEU A 326 23.70 4.06 9.05
N MET A 327 23.53 3.43 10.22
CA MET A 327 22.43 3.73 11.13
C MET A 327 22.47 5.18 11.62
N ALA A 328 23.66 5.70 11.96
CA ALA A 328 23.82 7.09 12.36
C ALA A 328 23.45 8.05 11.22
N PHE A 329 23.85 7.74 9.97
CA PHE A 329 23.44 8.49 8.79
C PHE A 329 21.91 8.46 8.58
N GLY A 330 21.28 7.29 8.77
CA GLY A 330 19.82 7.16 8.73
C GLY A 330 19.11 7.94 9.83
N GLY A 331 19.64 7.90 11.06
CA GLY A 331 19.12 8.69 12.18
C GLY A 331 19.23 10.19 11.92
N ALA A 332 20.37 10.66 11.41
CA ALA A 332 20.55 12.06 11.01
C ALA A 332 19.59 12.46 9.88
N SER A 333 19.39 11.60 8.89
CA SER A 333 18.44 11.80 7.80
C SER A 333 16.99 11.85 8.31
N PHE A 334 16.64 11.00 9.27
CA PHE A 334 15.33 11.00 9.91
C PHE A 334 15.09 12.31 10.69
N ILE A 335 16.09 12.80 11.42
CA ILE A 335 16.00 14.11 12.10
C ILE A 335 15.88 15.24 11.07
N ALA A 336 16.68 15.21 10.00
CA ALA A 336 16.63 16.20 8.93
C ALA A 336 15.24 16.24 8.28
N ARG A 337 14.58 15.08 8.12
CA ARG A 337 13.21 14.99 7.60
C ARG A 337 12.19 15.83 8.40
N PHE A 338 12.31 15.84 9.72
CA PHE A 338 11.43 16.64 10.57
C PHE A 338 11.86 18.10 10.68
N ALA A 339 13.15 18.38 10.53
CA ALA A 339 13.68 19.75 10.55
C ALA A 339 13.40 20.53 9.25
N LEU A 340 13.39 19.86 8.10
CA LEU A 340 13.23 20.48 6.78
C LEU A 340 11.84 20.29 6.17
N GLY A 341 10.96 19.49 6.80
CA GLY A 341 9.64 19.17 6.25
C GLY A 341 9.70 18.23 5.05
N LEU A 342 8.55 17.98 4.40
CA LEU A 342 8.48 17.07 3.25
C LEU A 342 9.18 17.65 2.02
N GLY A 343 8.91 18.90 1.66
CA GLY A 343 9.48 19.53 0.47
C GLY A 343 10.99 19.73 0.54
N GLY A 344 11.55 20.03 1.73
CA GLY A 344 13.00 20.18 1.90
C GLY A 344 13.76 18.86 1.97
N SER A 345 13.08 17.75 2.26
CA SER A 345 13.70 16.44 2.48
C SER A 345 13.49 15.48 1.33
N THR A 346 12.56 15.76 0.43
CA THR A 346 12.19 14.88 -0.65
C THR A 346 12.06 15.70 -1.92
N ASN A 347 12.26 15.09 -3.08
CA ASN A 347 11.97 15.74 -4.37
C ASN A 347 10.54 15.45 -4.84
N LEU A 348 9.62 15.22 -3.89
CA LEU A 348 8.22 14.97 -4.17
C LEU A 348 7.51 16.25 -4.62
N SER A 349 6.41 16.09 -5.33
CA SER A 349 5.70 17.19 -5.96
C SER A 349 4.22 16.87 -6.16
N ASP A 350 3.44 17.83 -6.66
CA ASP A 350 2.02 17.63 -6.93
C ASP A 350 1.76 16.56 -8.01
N THR A 351 2.69 16.38 -8.95
CA THR A 351 2.66 15.24 -9.88
C THR A 351 3.17 13.94 -9.25
N TRP A 352 4.29 13.99 -8.52
CA TRP A 352 4.89 12.84 -7.86
C TRP A 352 4.71 12.91 -6.36
N ALA A 353 3.52 12.51 -5.89
CA ALA A 353 3.20 12.54 -4.46
C ALA A 353 3.79 11.33 -3.69
N TRP A 354 4.26 10.29 -4.40
CA TRP A 354 4.97 9.13 -3.85
C TRP A 354 6.34 9.01 -4.50
N GLY A 355 7.28 8.43 -3.75
CA GLY A 355 8.65 8.23 -4.17
C GLY A 355 9.27 6.97 -3.58
N LEU A 356 10.55 7.08 -3.23
CA LEU A 356 11.39 5.97 -2.83
C LEU A 356 10.87 5.24 -1.59
N TRP A 357 10.33 5.96 -0.61
CA TRP A 357 9.83 5.34 0.62
C TRP A 357 8.65 4.42 0.42
N ILE A 358 7.72 4.75 -0.49
CA ILE A 358 6.62 3.85 -0.81
C ILE A 358 7.14 2.59 -1.51
N VAL A 359 8.12 2.71 -2.42
CA VAL A 359 8.77 1.54 -3.03
C VAL A 359 9.37 0.63 -1.95
N PHE A 360 10.14 1.21 -1.02
CA PHE A 360 10.71 0.46 0.09
C PHE A 360 9.63 -0.19 0.95
N ASP A 361 8.55 0.52 1.26
CA ASP A 361 7.44 0.00 2.05
C ASP A 361 6.84 -1.24 1.38
N LEU A 362 6.50 -1.15 0.08
CA LEU A 362 5.97 -2.29 -0.68
C LEU A 362 6.91 -3.49 -0.71
N VAL A 363 8.22 -3.23 -0.78
CA VAL A 363 9.25 -4.27 -0.77
C VAL A 363 9.39 -4.89 0.61
N TRP A 364 9.49 -4.10 1.68
CA TRP A 364 9.65 -4.57 3.05
C TRP A 364 8.47 -5.40 3.53
N ILE A 365 7.26 -5.00 3.17
CA ILE A 365 6.08 -5.77 3.49
C ILE A 365 6.10 -7.11 2.73
N ALA A 366 6.48 -7.11 1.44
CA ALA A 366 6.67 -8.35 0.67
C ALA A 366 7.80 -9.24 1.24
N VAL A 367 8.87 -8.65 1.75
CA VAL A 367 9.96 -9.36 2.45
C VAL A 367 9.43 -10.05 3.70
N ALA A 368 8.71 -9.29 4.51
CA ALA A 368 8.15 -9.78 5.76
C ALA A 368 7.06 -10.84 5.53
N ALA A 369 6.52 -10.92 4.31
CA ALA A 369 5.63 -12.01 3.93
C ALA A 369 6.29 -13.40 4.03
N GLY A 370 7.61 -13.47 3.83
CA GLY A 370 8.38 -14.70 3.99
C GLY A 370 8.33 -15.26 5.39
N ALA A 371 8.27 -14.40 6.41
CA ALA A 371 8.22 -14.80 7.81
C ALA A 371 6.92 -15.56 8.13
N PHE A 372 5.75 -15.04 7.72
CA PHE A 372 4.49 -15.74 7.95
C PHE A 372 4.35 -16.97 7.06
N ALA A 373 4.80 -16.92 5.80
CA ALA A 373 4.71 -18.07 4.92
C ALA A 373 5.48 -19.25 5.53
N THR A 374 6.67 -18.95 6.07
CA THR A 374 7.49 -19.91 6.82
C THR A 374 6.81 -20.36 8.11
N ALA A 375 6.24 -19.44 8.91
CA ALA A 375 5.52 -19.78 10.13
C ALA A 375 4.28 -20.66 9.87
N GLY A 376 3.52 -20.37 8.82
CA GLY A 376 2.39 -21.18 8.36
C GLY A 376 2.81 -22.58 7.94
N LEU A 377 3.91 -22.71 7.18
CA LEU A 377 4.49 -24.01 6.83
C LEU A 377 4.90 -24.81 8.07
N ILE A 378 5.56 -24.17 9.04
CA ILE A 378 6.04 -24.82 10.26
C ILE A 378 4.87 -25.23 11.16
N TYR A 379 4.00 -24.29 11.54
CA TYR A 379 2.99 -24.51 12.58
C TYR A 379 1.68 -25.06 12.04
N VAL A 380 1.16 -24.56 10.90
CA VAL A 380 -0.13 -24.99 10.34
C VAL A 380 0.03 -26.30 9.59
N PHE A 381 1.01 -26.39 8.68
CA PHE A 381 1.27 -27.60 7.91
C PHE A 381 2.20 -28.60 8.63
N GLN A 382 2.63 -28.29 9.86
CA GLN A 382 3.42 -29.18 10.71
C GLN A 382 4.72 -29.69 10.03
N ARG A 383 5.36 -28.83 9.23
CA ARG A 383 6.63 -29.13 8.55
C ARG A 383 7.79 -29.11 9.53
N LYS A 384 8.03 -30.27 10.14
CA LYS A 384 9.04 -30.42 11.19
C LYS A 384 10.47 -30.15 10.73
N ASP A 385 10.72 -30.34 9.43
CA ASP A 385 11.99 -30.04 8.78
C ASP A 385 12.35 -28.55 8.86
N LEU A 386 11.41 -27.64 9.10
CA LEU A 386 11.64 -26.18 9.08
C LEU A 386 11.67 -25.54 10.49
N TYR A 387 11.54 -26.28 11.60
CA TYR A 387 11.51 -25.67 12.95
C TYR A 387 12.77 -24.88 13.32
N SER A 388 13.93 -25.22 12.74
CA SER A 388 15.21 -24.54 13.01
C SER A 388 15.25 -23.09 12.55
N ILE A 389 14.42 -22.72 11.56
CA ILE A 389 14.38 -21.37 10.98
C ILE A 389 13.17 -20.55 11.46
N GLY A 390 12.28 -21.13 12.27
CA GLY A 390 11.05 -20.46 12.71
C GLY A 390 11.32 -19.22 13.55
N ARG A 391 12.19 -19.30 14.56
CA ARG A 391 12.50 -18.17 15.45
C ARG A 391 13.22 -17.03 14.72
N SER A 392 14.12 -17.34 13.79
CA SER A 392 14.80 -16.33 12.95
C SER A 392 13.83 -15.67 11.98
N ALA A 393 12.92 -16.43 11.36
CA ALA A 393 11.88 -15.92 10.48
C ALA A 393 10.93 -14.95 11.20
N VAL A 394 10.40 -15.34 12.38
CA VAL A 394 9.49 -14.48 13.17
C VAL A 394 10.18 -13.20 13.60
N LEU A 395 11.42 -13.26 14.09
CA LEU A 395 12.19 -12.07 14.46
C LEU A 395 12.42 -11.16 13.25
N MET A 396 12.76 -11.72 12.10
CA MET A 396 12.96 -10.95 10.87
C MET A 396 11.66 -10.27 10.42
N GLY A 397 10.53 -10.98 10.50
CA GLY A 397 9.22 -10.41 10.23
C GLY A 397 8.89 -9.25 11.17
N LEU A 398 9.15 -9.42 12.48
CA LEU A 398 8.88 -8.39 13.49
C LEU A 398 9.71 -7.13 13.25
N LEU A 399 11.01 -7.29 12.96
CA LEU A 399 11.90 -6.19 12.64
C LEU A 399 11.45 -5.48 11.36
N SER A 400 11.18 -6.22 10.29
CA SER A 400 10.78 -5.66 8.99
C SER A 400 9.50 -4.83 9.09
N TYR A 401 8.44 -5.33 9.75
CA TYR A 401 7.19 -4.56 9.92
C TYR A 401 7.32 -3.39 10.90
N SER A 402 8.20 -3.50 11.90
CA SER A 402 8.51 -2.36 12.77
C SER A 402 9.16 -1.22 11.96
N PHE A 403 10.05 -1.54 11.01
CA PHE A 403 10.67 -0.53 10.15
C PHE A 403 9.77 0.01 9.05
N VAL A 404 8.82 -0.78 8.55
CA VAL A 404 7.69 -0.28 7.75
C VAL A 404 6.98 0.84 8.51
N THR A 405 6.67 0.62 9.79
CA THR A 405 6.03 1.63 10.63
C THR A 405 6.89 2.90 10.76
N VAL A 406 8.20 2.77 10.94
CA VAL A 406 9.14 3.92 10.99
C VAL A 406 9.19 4.66 9.64
N THR A 407 9.20 3.93 8.52
CA THR A 407 9.20 4.50 7.17
C THR A 407 7.91 5.28 6.92
N LEU A 408 6.76 4.72 7.32
CA LEU A 408 5.46 5.39 7.22
C LEU A 408 5.43 6.67 8.07
N LEU A 409 5.99 6.66 9.27
CA LEU A 409 6.11 7.87 10.09
C LEU A 409 6.94 8.96 9.41
N ALA A 410 7.99 8.60 8.66
CA ALA A 410 8.77 9.54 7.87
C ALA A 410 8.02 10.04 6.63
N ASP A 411 7.19 9.19 6.00
CA ASP A 411 6.42 9.55 4.81
C ASP A 411 5.22 10.46 5.09
N LEU A 412 4.59 10.33 6.26
CA LEU A 412 3.45 11.15 6.65
C LEU A 412 3.82 12.63 6.77
N GLY A 413 2.97 13.50 6.22
CA GLY A 413 3.08 14.94 6.41
C GLY A 413 2.81 15.38 7.85
N LEU A 414 1.82 14.75 8.52
CA LEU A 414 1.39 15.09 9.88
C LEU A 414 1.38 13.84 10.79
N PRO A 415 2.55 13.29 11.16
CA PRO A 415 2.61 12.02 11.88
C PRO A 415 2.03 12.09 13.30
N TRP A 416 1.95 13.26 13.94
CA TRP A 416 1.28 13.40 15.23
C TRP A 416 -0.24 13.18 15.15
N HIS A 417 -0.85 13.27 13.97
CA HIS A 417 -2.25 12.91 13.74
C HIS A 417 -2.47 11.40 13.52
N PHE A 418 -1.45 10.54 13.67
CA PHE A 418 -1.59 9.10 13.40
C PHE A 418 -2.72 8.43 14.20
N TYR A 419 -3.04 8.95 15.39
CA TYR A 419 -4.12 8.42 16.24
C TYR A 419 -5.50 8.48 15.54
N GLN A 420 -5.66 9.37 14.55
CA GLN A 420 -6.88 9.47 13.75
C GLN A 420 -7.18 8.19 12.97
N LEU A 421 -6.17 7.36 12.67
CA LEU A 421 -6.35 6.04 12.03
C LEU A 421 -7.14 5.06 12.91
N ALA A 422 -7.08 5.23 14.24
CA ALA A 422 -7.81 4.39 15.18
C ALA A 422 -9.21 4.95 15.51
N LEU A 423 -9.41 6.27 15.42
CA LEU A 423 -10.66 6.94 15.76
C LEU A 423 -11.66 6.99 14.60
N ASN A 424 -11.16 7.15 13.37
CA ASN A 424 -11.99 7.21 12.18
C ASN A 424 -12.04 5.84 11.53
N ALA A 425 -13.17 5.52 10.89
CA ALA A 425 -13.36 4.26 10.19
C ALA A 425 -14.16 4.52 8.91
N PRO A 426 -13.49 5.03 7.85
CA PRO A 426 -14.09 5.30 6.55
C PRO A 426 -14.65 4.03 5.92
N GLU A 427 -15.76 4.18 5.21
CA GLU A 427 -16.26 3.14 4.32
C GLU A 427 -15.39 3.03 3.07
N HIS A 428 -15.16 1.81 2.60
CA HIS A 428 -14.49 1.53 1.32
C HIS A 428 -13.12 2.20 1.14
N SER A 429 -12.32 2.31 2.21
CA SER A 429 -10.93 2.78 2.12
C SER A 429 -9.91 1.65 2.22
N ALA A 430 -9.18 1.41 1.13
CA ALA A 430 -8.09 0.45 1.11
C ALA A 430 -6.97 0.83 2.07
N MET A 431 -6.67 2.13 2.20
CA MET A 431 -5.62 2.59 3.12
C MET A 431 -6.00 2.43 4.58
N PHE A 432 -7.28 2.54 4.93
CA PHE A 432 -7.74 2.27 6.29
C PHE A 432 -7.51 0.79 6.65
N GLU A 433 -7.91 -0.11 5.75
CA GLU A 433 -7.72 -1.55 5.95
C GLU A 433 -6.23 -1.91 6.08
N VAL A 434 -5.39 -1.43 5.15
CA VAL A 434 -3.95 -1.65 5.14
C VAL A 434 -3.34 -1.18 6.46
N SER A 435 -3.74 0.00 6.96
CA SER A 435 -3.24 0.57 8.22
C SER A 435 -3.58 -0.32 9.43
N TRP A 436 -4.82 -0.80 9.54
CA TRP A 436 -5.23 -1.71 10.61
C TRP A 436 -4.57 -3.07 10.51
N CYS A 437 -4.40 -3.61 9.30
CA CYS A 437 -3.69 -4.86 9.10
C CYS A 437 -2.25 -4.77 9.57
N VAL A 438 -1.51 -3.71 9.22
CA VAL A 438 -0.12 -3.51 9.69
C VAL A 438 -0.06 -3.41 11.21
N GLY A 439 -0.94 -2.62 11.82
CA GLY A 439 -1.01 -2.49 13.28
C GLY A 439 -1.26 -3.81 13.99
N LEU A 440 -2.29 -4.56 13.57
CA LEU A 440 -2.61 -5.88 14.12
C LEU A 440 -1.51 -6.91 13.85
N TYR A 441 -0.82 -6.78 12.74
CA TYR A 441 0.24 -7.70 12.38
C TYR A 441 1.48 -7.51 13.25
N VAL A 442 1.89 -6.26 13.49
CA VAL A 442 2.99 -5.94 14.42
C VAL A 442 2.69 -6.47 15.82
N THR A 443 1.45 -6.31 16.31
CA THR A 443 1.07 -6.79 17.64
C THR A 443 1.00 -8.32 17.72
N VAL A 444 0.51 -9.01 16.67
CA VAL A 444 0.50 -10.47 16.60
C VAL A 444 1.91 -11.04 16.53
N LEU A 445 2.80 -10.48 15.70
CA LEU A 445 4.20 -10.92 15.63
C LEU A 445 4.96 -10.65 16.93
N LEU A 446 4.72 -9.50 17.57
CA LEU A 446 5.28 -9.22 18.87
C LEU A 446 4.81 -10.27 19.88
N ALA A 447 3.52 -10.57 19.91
CA ALA A 447 2.96 -11.62 20.77
C ALA A 447 3.53 -13.01 20.45
N GLU A 448 3.79 -13.35 19.19
CA GLU A 448 4.42 -14.60 18.79
C GLU A 448 5.90 -14.68 19.24
N PHE A 449 6.60 -13.55 19.25
CA PHE A 449 8.01 -13.48 19.65
C PHE A 449 8.22 -13.45 21.17
N LEU A 450 7.26 -12.92 21.96
CA LEU A 450 7.35 -12.77 23.43
C LEU A 450 7.80 -14.02 24.23
N PRO A 451 7.47 -15.27 23.87
CA PRO A 451 7.98 -16.44 24.58
C PRO A 451 9.51 -16.55 24.60
N VAL A 452 10.21 -16.01 23.59
CA VAL A 452 11.68 -16.06 23.49
C VAL A 452 12.37 -15.27 24.63
N PRO A 453 12.05 -13.99 24.87
CA PRO A 453 12.58 -13.26 26.02
C PRO A 453 12.10 -13.84 27.36
N PHE A 454 10.86 -14.33 27.46
CA PHE A 454 10.37 -14.93 28.70
C PHE A 454 11.16 -16.17 29.09
N ASP A 455 11.52 -17.02 28.13
CA ASP A 455 12.36 -18.20 28.33
C ASP A 455 13.79 -17.80 28.76
N ARG A 456 14.37 -16.80 28.09
CA ARG A 456 15.73 -16.31 28.37
C ARG A 456 15.91 -15.75 29.79
N TRP A 457 14.89 -15.08 30.32
CA TRP A 457 14.90 -14.47 31.65
C TRP A 457 14.15 -15.30 32.71
N GLY A 458 13.65 -16.49 32.36
CA GLY A 458 12.98 -17.39 33.31
C GLY A 458 11.66 -16.84 33.86
N LEU A 459 10.97 -15.98 33.12
CA LEU A 459 9.73 -15.30 33.54
C LEU A 459 8.50 -16.23 33.41
N LYS A 460 8.44 -17.27 34.24
CA LYS A 460 7.38 -18.31 34.20
C LYS A 460 5.97 -17.73 34.34
N ALA A 461 5.77 -16.75 35.23
CA ALA A 461 4.46 -16.10 35.43
C ALA A 461 3.97 -15.34 34.19
N ALA A 462 4.87 -14.64 33.50
CA ALA A 462 4.55 -13.95 32.25
C ALA A 462 4.20 -14.96 31.13
N MET A 463 4.92 -16.08 31.08
CA MET A 463 4.65 -17.15 30.11
C MET A 463 3.27 -17.80 30.30
N GLU A 464 2.87 -18.09 31.54
CA GLU A 464 1.51 -18.62 31.82
C GLU A 464 0.42 -17.60 31.50
N THR A 465 0.65 -16.32 31.82
CA THR A 465 -0.26 -15.23 31.46
C THR A 465 -0.42 -15.13 29.93
N TRP A 466 0.68 -15.18 29.20
CA TRP A 466 0.69 -15.15 27.75
C TRP A 466 -0.07 -16.35 27.13
N LYS A 467 0.13 -17.57 27.66
CA LYS A 467 -0.62 -18.77 27.21
C LYS A 467 -2.13 -18.60 27.38
N ARG A 468 -2.56 -17.99 28.49
CA ARG A 468 -3.97 -17.79 28.81
C ARG A 468 -4.61 -16.72 27.93
N TRP A 469 -3.92 -15.60 27.70
CA TRP A 469 -4.52 -14.41 27.08
C TRP A 469 -4.26 -14.30 25.57
N SER A 470 -3.22 -14.95 25.01
CA SER A 470 -2.94 -14.85 23.58
C SER A 470 -4.07 -15.33 22.67
N PRO A 471 -4.81 -16.43 22.94
CA PRO A 471 -5.95 -16.80 22.10
C PRO A 471 -7.11 -15.80 22.21
N VAL A 472 -7.35 -15.28 23.42
CA VAL A 472 -8.40 -14.28 23.68
C VAL A 472 -8.12 -12.99 22.92
N TYR A 473 -6.84 -12.55 22.94
CA TYR A 473 -6.40 -11.40 22.16
C TYR A 473 -6.67 -11.60 20.66
N VAL A 474 -6.30 -12.75 20.09
CA VAL A 474 -6.56 -13.04 18.67
C VAL A 474 -8.04 -12.96 18.33
N VAL A 475 -8.91 -13.59 19.14
CA VAL A 475 -10.36 -13.55 18.92
C VAL A 475 -10.89 -12.12 18.95
N ALA A 476 -10.50 -11.34 19.97
CA ALA A 476 -10.95 -9.96 20.12
C ALA A 476 -10.44 -9.07 18.97
N ALA A 477 -9.15 -9.18 18.64
CA ALA A 477 -8.50 -8.38 17.60
C ALA A 477 -9.06 -8.65 16.20
N VAL A 478 -9.22 -9.92 15.83
CA VAL A 478 -9.76 -10.30 14.51
C VAL A 478 -11.25 -9.96 14.41
N SER A 479 -12.02 -10.16 15.48
CA SER A 479 -13.45 -9.80 15.48
C SER A 479 -13.65 -8.28 15.38
N LEU A 480 -12.84 -7.50 16.11
CA LEU A 480 -12.84 -6.04 16.01
C LEU A 480 -12.46 -5.58 14.60
N PHE A 481 -11.43 -6.16 14.00
CA PHE A 481 -11.03 -5.87 12.62
C PHE A 481 -12.17 -6.11 11.62
N VAL A 482 -12.81 -7.28 11.72
CA VAL A 482 -13.97 -7.65 10.86
C VAL A 482 -15.13 -6.67 11.07
N TYR A 483 -15.39 -6.25 12.31
CA TYR A 483 -16.42 -5.24 12.60
C TYR A 483 -16.10 -3.88 11.99
N LEU A 484 -14.87 -3.39 12.15
CA LEU A 484 -14.46 -2.10 11.61
C LEU A 484 -14.52 -2.05 10.09
N MET A 485 -14.19 -3.16 9.42
CA MET A 485 -14.23 -3.26 7.96
C MET A 485 -15.63 -3.45 7.39
N SER A 486 -16.49 -4.23 8.05
CA SER A 486 -17.80 -4.61 7.49
C SER A 486 -18.97 -3.78 8.04
N ARG A 487 -18.81 -3.19 9.23
CA ARG A 487 -19.90 -2.65 10.06
C ARG A 487 -21.08 -3.61 10.23
N ASN A 488 -20.82 -4.92 10.07
CA ASN A 488 -21.84 -5.94 10.01
C ASN A 488 -21.69 -6.90 11.19
N LEU A 489 -22.71 -6.92 12.05
CA LEU A 489 -22.74 -7.76 13.23
C LEU A 489 -22.75 -9.26 12.91
N VAL A 490 -23.25 -9.66 11.73
CA VAL A 490 -23.26 -11.07 11.29
C VAL A 490 -21.84 -11.55 11.00
N TYR A 491 -21.08 -10.83 10.18
CA TYR A 491 -19.67 -11.18 9.91
C TYR A 491 -18.83 -11.14 11.18
N THR A 492 -19.08 -10.16 12.05
CA THR A 492 -18.42 -10.05 13.35
C THR A 492 -18.70 -11.26 14.24
N GLY A 493 -19.98 -11.67 14.33
CA GLY A 493 -20.39 -12.85 15.08
C GLY A 493 -19.81 -14.15 14.51
N LEU A 494 -19.77 -14.29 13.18
CA LEU A 494 -19.15 -15.44 12.51
C LEU A 494 -17.64 -15.50 12.74
N ALA A 495 -16.93 -14.36 12.70
CA ALA A 495 -15.51 -14.29 13.02
C ALA A 495 -15.25 -14.69 14.48
N ALA A 496 -16.01 -14.11 15.43
CA ALA A 496 -15.90 -14.43 16.84
C ALA A 496 -16.19 -15.91 17.13
N ALA A 497 -17.21 -16.49 16.49
CA ALA A 497 -17.53 -17.90 16.61
C ALA A 497 -16.43 -18.81 16.04
N THR A 498 -15.92 -18.49 14.85
CA THR A 498 -14.88 -19.28 14.17
C THR A 498 -13.58 -19.28 14.96
N PHE A 499 -13.03 -18.10 15.26
CA PHE A 499 -11.79 -17.99 16.01
C PHE A 499 -11.96 -18.39 17.48
N GLY A 500 -13.14 -18.17 18.08
CA GLY A 500 -13.47 -18.61 19.44
C GLY A 500 -13.52 -20.13 19.56
N PHE A 501 -14.14 -20.82 18.59
CA PHE A 501 -14.11 -22.28 18.50
C PHE A 501 -12.69 -22.80 18.35
N MET A 502 -11.87 -22.19 17.48
CA MET A 502 -10.47 -22.57 17.31
C MET A 502 -9.65 -22.35 18.59
N ALA A 503 -9.86 -21.23 19.28
CA ALA A 503 -9.21 -20.95 20.56
C ALA A 503 -9.56 -21.99 21.63
N TRP A 504 -10.83 -22.46 21.66
CA TRP A 504 -11.27 -23.54 22.53
C TRP A 504 -10.69 -24.90 22.13
N ALA A 505 -10.71 -25.23 20.83
CA ALA A 505 -10.25 -26.51 20.29
C ALA A 505 -8.73 -26.69 20.42
N PHE A 506 -7.97 -25.62 20.21
CA PHE A 506 -6.50 -25.60 20.23
C PHE A 506 -5.92 -25.07 21.54
N ARG A 507 -6.73 -25.01 22.61
CA ARG A 507 -6.27 -24.59 23.94
C ARG A 507 -5.08 -25.45 24.40
N ALA A 508 -4.09 -24.80 25.00
CA ALA A 508 -2.94 -25.49 25.58
C ALA A 508 -3.41 -26.45 26.70
N GLN A 509 -3.10 -27.74 26.57
CA GLN A 509 -3.37 -28.72 27.62
C GLN A 509 -2.30 -28.63 28.72
N PRO A 510 -2.66 -28.82 30.01
CA PRO A 510 -1.70 -28.85 31.11
C PRO A 510 -0.59 -29.88 30.85
N GLY A 511 0.68 -29.47 30.96
CA GLY A 511 1.85 -30.34 30.79
C GLY A 511 2.41 -30.48 29.37
N LYS A 512 1.76 -29.94 28.32
CA LYS A 512 2.33 -29.89 26.95
C LYS A 512 2.94 -28.52 26.64
N LYS A 513 3.99 -28.47 25.80
CA LYS A 513 4.55 -27.19 25.32
C LYS A 513 3.46 -26.42 24.55
N ALA A 514 3.28 -25.15 24.87
CA ALA A 514 2.32 -24.29 24.20
C ALA A 514 2.88 -23.88 22.83
N GLU A 515 2.21 -24.28 21.76
CA GLU A 515 2.50 -23.81 20.41
C GLU A 515 1.66 -22.56 20.12
N PRO A 516 2.23 -21.48 19.53
CA PRO A 516 1.51 -20.24 19.21
C PRO A 516 0.58 -20.39 18.00
N ILE A 517 -0.19 -21.47 17.90
CA ILE A 517 -0.97 -21.80 16.69
C ILE A 517 -2.02 -20.75 16.35
N MET A 518 -2.72 -20.21 17.35
CA MET A 518 -3.72 -19.14 17.12
C MET A 518 -3.07 -17.88 16.58
N LEU A 519 -1.88 -17.52 17.07
CA LEU A 519 -1.12 -16.38 16.57
C LEU A 519 -0.63 -16.63 15.15
N ALA A 520 -0.13 -17.83 14.86
CA ALA A 520 0.32 -18.20 13.51
C ALA A 520 -0.83 -18.16 12.49
N ILE A 521 -2.00 -18.70 12.84
CA ILE A 521 -3.18 -18.65 11.95
C ILE A 521 -3.63 -17.21 11.75
N ALA A 522 -3.69 -16.40 12.81
CA ALA A 522 -4.04 -15.00 12.71
C ALA A 522 -3.03 -14.23 11.85
N ALA A 523 -1.73 -14.44 12.04
CA ALA A 523 -0.66 -13.80 11.26
C ALA A 523 -0.80 -14.13 9.77
N VAL A 524 -0.95 -15.41 9.41
CA VAL A 524 -1.11 -15.83 8.00
C VAL A 524 -2.39 -15.25 7.39
N THR A 525 -3.49 -15.26 8.15
CA THR A 525 -4.80 -14.73 7.70
C THR A 525 -4.71 -13.22 7.45
N LEU A 526 -4.22 -12.45 8.43
CA LEU A 526 -4.09 -11.00 8.33
C LEU A 526 -3.10 -10.58 7.25
N SER A 527 -2.00 -11.32 7.08
CA SER A 527 -1.02 -10.99 6.05
C SER A 527 -1.53 -11.24 4.63
N THR A 528 -2.35 -12.28 4.44
CA THR A 528 -3.03 -12.55 3.15
C THR A 528 -3.91 -11.37 2.75
N MET A 529 -4.65 -10.78 3.70
CA MET A 529 -5.51 -9.63 3.44
C MET A 529 -4.71 -8.39 3.11
N HIS A 530 -3.72 -8.07 3.95
CA HIS A 530 -2.89 -6.89 3.76
C HIS A 530 -2.25 -6.81 2.36
N GLN A 531 -1.62 -7.90 1.88
CA GLN A 531 -1.01 -7.94 0.55
C GLN A 531 -2.03 -7.75 -0.56
N SER A 532 -3.21 -8.33 -0.40
CA SER A 532 -4.32 -8.18 -1.35
C SER A 532 -4.80 -6.73 -1.42
N SER A 533 -5.01 -6.10 -0.27
CA SER A 533 -5.61 -4.77 -0.16
C SER A 533 -4.66 -3.65 -0.57
N LEU A 534 -3.36 -3.89 -0.46
CA LEU A 534 -2.36 -3.02 -1.07
C LEU A 534 -2.48 -3.00 -2.60
N GLY A 535 -2.79 -4.14 -3.23
CA GLY A 535 -3.12 -4.20 -4.66
C GLY A 535 -4.42 -3.45 -5.01
N SER A 536 -5.39 -3.41 -4.09
CA SER A 536 -6.66 -2.68 -4.27
C SER A 536 -6.47 -1.16 -4.35
N LEU A 537 -5.41 -0.61 -3.75
CA LEU A 537 -5.08 0.81 -3.86
C LEU A 537 -4.86 1.24 -5.32
N PHE A 538 -4.20 0.39 -6.11
CA PHE A 538 -3.93 0.68 -7.52
C PHE A 538 -5.19 0.58 -8.41
N LEU A 539 -6.28 -0.02 -7.91
CA LEU A 539 -7.57 -0.01 -8.61
C LEU A 539 -8.21 1.38 -8.64
N LEU A 540 -7.83 2.27 -7.72
CA LEU A 540 -8.27 3.67 -7.68
C LEU A 540 -7.55 4.57 -8.69
N MET A 541 -6.60 4.04 -9.48
CA MET A 541 -5.81 4.82 -10.43
C MET A 541 -5.66 4.14 -11.80
N PRO A 542 -6.78 3.74 -12.44
CA PRO A 542 -6.73 3.01 -13.71
C PRO A 542 -6.08 3.80 -14.85
N ASP A 543 -6.15 5.11 -14.81
CA ASP A 543 -5.67 6.00 -15.87
C ASP A 543 -4.25 6.53 -15.62
N LYS A 544 -3.62 6.17 -14.49
CA LYS A 544 -2.24 6.59 -14.13
C LYS A 544 -1.22 5.48 -14.17
N LEU A 545 -1.65 4.22 -14.14
CA LEU A 545 -0.76 3.07 -14.26
C LEU A 545 -0.93 2.45 -15.65
N SER A 546 0.18 2.26 -16.36
CA SER A 546 0.15 1.68 -17.71
C SER A 546 -0.55 0.32 -17.74
N LYS A 547 -1.27 0.05 -18.83
CA LYS A 547 -2.09 -1.18 -19.00
C LYS A 547 -1.29 -2.49 -18.88
N ALA A 548 0.03 -2.41 -19.08
CA ALA A 548 0.95 -3.53 -18.90
C ALA A 548 1.08 -3.97 -17.42
N TRP A 549 1.01 -3.03 -16.47
CA TRP A 549 1.05 -3.34 -15.03
C TRP A 549 -0.31 -3.30 -14.36
N TRP A 550 -1.21 -2.41 -14.80
CA TRP A 550 -2.56 -2.30 -14.25
C TRP A 550 -3.45 -3.50 -14.67
N SER A 551 -4.17 -4.08 -13.71
CA SER A 551 -5.19 -5.11 -13.93
C SER A 551 -6.26 -5.06 -12.82
N PRO A 552 -7.54 -5.39 -13.12
CA PRO A 552 -8.59 -5.49 -12.09
C PRO A 552 -8.31 -6.54 -11.02
N VAL A 553 -7.45 -7.53 -11.28
CA VAL A 553 -7.08 -8.58 -10.31
C VAL A 553 -5.71 -8.33 -9.63
N MET A 554 -5.25 -7.07 -9.59
CA MET A 554 -4.06 -6.65 -8.82
C MET A 554 -3.99 -7.14 -7.37
N PRO A 555 -5.10 -7.17 -6.60
CA PRO A 555 -5.07 -7.75 -5.26
C PRO A 555 -4.48 -9.17 -5.22
N VAL A 556 -4.85 -10.00 -6.20
CA VAL A 556 -4.35 -11.38 -6.31
C VAL A 556 -2.86 -11.41 -6.72
N TYR A 557 -2.43 -10.57 -7.66
CA TYR A 557 -1.01 -10.50 -8.05
C TYR A 557 -0.11 -10.13 -6.88
N PHE A 558 -0.50 -9.14 -6.09
CA PHE A 558 0.28 -8.66 -4.97
C PHE A 558 0.42 -9.75 -3.91
N PHE A 559 -0.65 -10.48 -3.61
CA PHE A 559 -0.60 -11.64 -2.72
C PHE A 559 0.31 -12.76 -3.25
N LEU A 560 0.10 -13.23 -4.49
CA LEU A 560 0.89 -14.34 -5.06
C LEU A 560 2.38 -13.99 -5.16
N SER A 561 2.70 -12.76 -5.58
CA SER A 561 4.09 -12.29 -5.62
C SER A 561 4.71 -12.18 -4.24
N ALA A 562 3.97 -11.75 -3.20
CA ALA A 562 4.50 -11.68 -1.85
C ALA A 562 4.89 -13.07 -1.30
N VAL A 563 4.09 -14.11 -1.58
CA VAL A 563 4.42 -15.50 -1.18
C VAL A 563 5.67 -16.00 -1.91
N ALA A 564 5.78 -15.73 -3.21
CA ALA A 564 6.94 -16.11 -4.01
C ALA A 564 8.23 -15.38 -3.56
N ALA A 565 8.19 -14.06 -3.42
CA ALA A 565 9.32 -13.26 -2.94
C ALA A 565 9.71 -13.62 -1.52
N GLY A 566 8.74 -13.73 -0.61
CA GLY A 566 8.99 -14.02 0.80
C GLY A 566 9.70 -15.35 1.00
N THR A 567 9.24 -16.42 0.34
CA THR A 567 9.86 -17.74 0.45
C THR A 567 11.24 -17.80 -0.20
N ALA A 568 11.44 -17.15 -1.35
CA ALA A 568 12.75 -17.04 -1.99
C ALA A 568 13.74 -16.23 -1.13
N LEU A 569 13.31 -15.10 -0.58
CA LEU A 569 14.16 -14.25 0.24
C LEU A 569 14.54 -14.92 1.56
N MET A 570 13.67 -15.73 2.16
CA MET A 570 14.00 -16.48 3.37
C MET A 570 15.21 -17.40 3.15
N VAL A 571 15.33 -18.00 1.96
CA VAL A 571 16.52 -18.79 1.58
C VAL A 571 17.78 -17.91 1.62
N LEU A 572 17.74 -16.71 1.04
CA LEU A 572 18.89 -15.79 1.04
C LEU A 572 19.25 -15.34 2.45
N ILE A 573 18.25 -15.02 3.27
CA ILE A 573 18.44 -14.57 4.66
C ILE A 573 19.11 -15.67 5.48
N GLU A 574 18.62 -16.91 5.41
CA GLU A 574 19.22 -18.04 6.13
C GLU A 574 20.64 -18.34 5.64
N MET A 575 20.92 -18.21 4.35
CA MET A 575 22.28 -18.34 3.82
C MET A 575 23.21 -17.22 4.33
N TRP A 576 22.72 -15.99 4.42
CA TRP A 576 23.45 -14.87 5.00
C TRP A 576 23.70 -15.05 6.50
N ILE A 577 22.71 -15.50 7.26
CA ILE A 577 22.84 -15.83 8.69
C ILE A 577 23.89 -16.94 8.86
N ALA A 578 23.82 -17.99 8.05
CA ALA A 578 24.78 -19.08 8.10
C ALA A 578 26.21 -18.60 7.82
N LYS A 579 26.41 -17.76 6.79
CA LYS A 579 27.71 -17.17 6.48
C LYS A 579 28.20 -16.22 7.58
N GLY A 580 27.34 -15.32 8.07
CA GLY A 580 27.68 -14.30 9.05
C GLY A 580 28.04 -14.86 10.42
N PHE A 581 27.37 -15.93 10.85
CA PHE A 581 27.62 -16.60 12.12
C PHE A 581 28.44 -17.90 11.99
N LYS A 582 29.04 -18.17 10.82
CA LYS A 582 29.85 -19.37 10.51
C LYS A 582 29.15 -20.68 10.91
N ARG A 583 27.91 -20.85 10.45
CA ARG A 583 27.06 -22.02 10.75
C ARG A 583 26.95 -22.94 9.54
N GLN A 584 26.72 -24.22 9.80
CA GLN A 584 26.45 -25.21 8.75
C GLN A 584 25.14 -24.87 8.02
N LEU A 585 25.21 -24.87 6.69
CA LEU A 585 24.04 -24.72 5.82
C LEU A 585 23.26 -26.04 5.81
N ARG A 586 22.03 -26.03 6.34
CA ARG A 586 21.11 -27.18 6.25
C ARG A 586 20.47 -27.20 4.87
N MET A 587 21.22 -27.70 3.88
CA MET A 587 20.82 -27.65 2.47
C MET A 587 19.48 -28.34 2.19
N ASP A 588 19.14 -29.40 2.92
CA ASP A 588 17.84 -30.08 2.78
C ASP A 588 16.66 -29.13 3.05
N GLN A 589 16.79 -28.28 4.09
CA GLN A 589 15.76 -27.32 4.47
C GLN A 589 15.67 -26.18 3.45
N LEU A 590 16.82 -25.68 3.00
CA LEU A 590 16.90 -24.58 2.02
C LEU A 590 16.41 -25.02 0.63
N ALA A 591 16.75 -26.23 0.20
CA ALA A 591 16.28 -26.81 -1.06
C ALA A 591 14.77 -27.07 -1.02
N SER A 592 14.25 -27.48 0.14
CA SER A 592 12.81 -27.63 0.40
C SER A 592 12.07 -26.29 0.29
N LEU A 593 12.58 -25.22 0.91
CA LEU A 593 12.06 -23.86 0.73
C LEU A 593 12.17 -23.38 -0.73
N GLY A 594 13.29 -23.67 -1.40
CA GLY A 594 13.48 -23.36 -2.83
C GLY A 594 12.45 -24.06 -3.73
N LYS A 595 12.02 -25.28 -3.38
CA LYS A 595 10.93 -25.97 -4.08
C LYS A 595 9.58 -25.27 -3.87
N ILE A 596 9.33 -24.74 -2.69
CA ILE A 596 8.11 -23.98 -2.41
C ILE A 596 8.12 -22.66 -3.18
N ALA A 597 9.26 -21.94 -3.16
CA ALA A 597 9.46 -20.73 -3.93
C ALA A 597 9.25 -20.96 -5.44
N PHE A 598 9.74 -22.08 -5.98
CA PHE A 598 9.48 -22.48 -7.37
C PHE A 598 7.98 -22.56 -7.68
N TRP A 599 7.19 -23.28 -6.88
CA TRP A 599 5.76 -23.42 -7.14
C TRP A 599 5.00 -22.11 -6.96
N ALA A 600 5.33 -21.33 -5.93
CA ALA A 600 4.73 -20.01 -5.71
C ALA A 600 5.02 -19.07 -6.90
N LEU A 601 6.26 -19.06 -7.38
CA LEU A 601 6.67 -18.25 -8.54
C LEU A 601 5.99 -18.74 -9.84
N ALA A 602 5.83 -20.05 -10.02
CA ALA A 602 5.18 -20.62 -11.21
C ALA A 602 3.70 -20.22 -11.27
N VAL A 603 2.99 -20.29 -10.14
CA VAL A 603 1.59 -19.86 -10.04
C VAL A 603 1.47 -18.36 -10.30
N TYR A 604 2.34 -17.54 -9.69
CA TYR A 604 2.37 -16.10 -9.93
C TYR A 604 2.60 -15.78 -11.42
N LEU A 605 3.61 -16.39 -12.06
CA LEU A 605 3.94 -16.12 -13.45
C LEU A 605 2.85 -16.58 -14.41
N ALA A 606 2.27 -17.77 -14.18
CA ALA A 606 1.17 -18.28 -14.99
C ALA A 606 -0.05 -17.35 -14.90
N PHE A 607 -0.39 -16.89 -13.69
CA PHE A 607 -1.50 -15.96 -13.50
C PHE A 607 -1.20 -14.60 -14.18
N ARG A 608 0.03 -14.09 -14.04
CA ARG A 608 0.47 -12.82 -14.62
C ARG A 608 0.43 -12.80 -16.14
N VAL A 609 0.97 -13.85 -16.79
CA VAL A 609 0.96 -13.97 -18.25
C VAL A 609 -0.46 -14.28 -18.75
N GLY A 610 -1.19 -15.13 -18.03
CA GLY A 610 -2.58 -15.49 -18.37
C GLY A 610 -3.50 -14.28 -18.41
N ASP A 611 -3.42 -13.37 -17.44
CA ASP A 611 -4.21 -12.14 -17.42
C ASP A 611 -3.82 -11.14 -18.51
N LEU A 612 -2.53 -11.00 -18.80
CA LEU A 612 -2.09 -10.18 -19.94
C LEU A 612 -2.66 -10.72 -21.27
N ALA A 613 -2.73 -12.04 -21.41
CA ALA A 613 -3.33 -12.68 -22.57
C ALA A 613 -4.85 -12.50 -22.61
N VAL A 614 -5.55 -12.74 -21.49
CA VAL A 614 -7.02 -12.58 -21.39
C VAL A 614 -7.46 -11.13 -21.65
N ARG A 615 -6.67 -10.14 -21.21
CA ARG A 615 -6.94 -8.71 -21.47
C ARG A 615 -6.50 -8.24 -22.87
N GLY A 616 -5.92 -9.12 -23.69
CA GLY A 616 -5.38 -8.78 -25.00
C GLY A 616 -4.22 -7.78 -24.96
N GLN A 617 -3.55 -7.63 -23.83
CA GLN A 617 -2.47 -6.65 -23.63
C GLN A 617 -1.07 -7.25 -23.84
N LEU A 618 -0.97 -8.56 -24.09
CA LEU A 618 0.33 -9.24 -24.21
C LEU A 618 1.20 -8.66 -25.33
N ALA A 619 0.63 -8.46 -26.53
CA ALA A 619 1.36 -7.86 -27.65
C ALA A 619 1.82 -6.43 -27.33
N ALA A 620 0.90 -5.59 -26.85
CA ALA A 620 1.19 -4.21 -26.47
C ALA A 620 2.25 -4.10 -25.36
N ALA A 621 2.25 -5.02 -24.41
CA ALA A 621 3.24 -5.07 -23.33
C ALA A 621 4.64 -5.44 -23.85
N LEU A 622 4.74 -6.29 -24.87
CA LEU A 622 6.00 -6.77 -25.44
C LEU A 622 6.57 -5.87 -26.55
N THR A 623 5.73 -5.05 -27.19
CA THR A 623 6.17 -4.13 -28.27
C THR A 623 6.16 -2.66 -27.84
N GLY A 624 5.56 -2.34 -26.69
CA GLY A 624 5.44 -0.97 -26.20
C GLY A 624 6.78 -0.35 -25.74
N PRO A 625 6.78 0.96 -25.44
CA PRO A 625 8.00 1.68 -25.04
C PRO A 625 8.63 1.15 -23.74
N LYS A 626 7.82 0.51 -22.88
CA LYS A 626 8.26 -0.10 -21.61
C LYS A 626 8.48 -1.61 -21.71
N ALA A 627 8.52 -2.17 -22.93
CA ALA A 627 8.67 -3.61 -23.14
C ALA A 627 9.94 -4.20 -22.53
N GLY A 628 11.06 -3.46 -22.55
CA GLY A 628 12.30 -3.90 -21.91
C GLY A 628 12.12 -4.19 -20.42
N LEU A 629 11.37 -3.36 -19.69
CA LEU A 629 11.13 -3.53 -18.26
C LEU A 629 10.30 -4.78 -17.96
N ILE A 630 9.23 -5.02 -18.74
CA ILE A 630 8.39 -6.20 -18.54
C ILE A 630 9.12 -7.48 -18.96
N LEU A 631 9.95 -7.43 -19.99
CA LEU A 631 10.75 -8.56 -20.43
C LEU A 631 11.79 -8.96 -19.38
N VAL A 632 12.49 -7.99 -18.79
CA VAL A 632 13.42 -8.27 -17.70
C VAL A 632 12.68 -8.85 -16.49
N GLU A 633 11.52 -8.28 -16.13
CA GLU A 633 10.68 -8.78 -15.04
C GLU A 633 10.24 -10.24 -15.27
N LEU A 634 9.72 -10.57 -16.46
CA LEU A 634 9.20 -11.91 -16.77
C LEU A 634 10.31 -12.94 -17.01
N VAL A 635 11.37 -12.58 -17.73
CA VAL A 635 12.43 -13.52 -18.13
C VAL A 635 13.46 -13.67 -17.03
N ALA A 636 14.11 -12.57 -16.60
CA ALA A 636 15.16 -12.63 -15.60
C ALA A 636 14.59 -12.84 -14.19
N GLY A 637 13.44 -12.24 -13.89
CA GLY A 637 12.76 -12.35 -12.60
C GLY A 637 11.82 -13.55 -12.45
N GLY A 638 11.34 -14.13 -13.55
CA GLY A 638 10.37 -15.23 -13.54
C GLY A 638 10.91 -16.54 -14.14
N ILE A 639 11.14 -16.57 -15.45
CA ILE A 639 11.47 -17.81 -16.17
C ILE A 639 12.83 -18.38 -15.77
N LEU A 640 13.87 -17.55 -15.70
CA LEU A 640 15.22 -17.97 -15.32
C LEU A 640 15.26 -18.59 -13.89
N PRO A 641 14.74 -17.93 -12.84
CA PRO A 641 14.69 -18.54 -11.52
C PRO A 641 13.82 -19.80 -11.46
N LEU A 642 12.74 -19.90 -12.26
CA LEU A 642 11.99 -21.15 -12.38
C LEU A 642 12.84 -22.29 -12.94
N ALA A 643 13.65 -22.03 -13.96
CA ALA A 643 14.56 -23.04 -14.51
C ALA A 643 15.62 -23.49 -13.48
N LEU A 644 16.19 -22.55 -12.72
CA LEU A 644 17.19 -22.84 -11.70
C LEU A 644 16.62 -23.60 -10.49
N LEU A 645 15.40 -23.22 -10.04
CA LEU A 645 14.75 -23.83 -8.88
C LEU A 645 13.93 -25.08 -9.22
N GLY A 646 13.65 -25.35 -10.50
CA GLY A 646 12.86 -26.51 -10.92
C GLY A 646 13.61 -27.84 -10.77
N VAL A 647 14.93 -27.84 -10.97
CA VAL A 647 15.76 -29.05 -10.95
C VAL A 647 16.29 -29.33 -9.55
N ALA A 648 16.01 -30.53 -9.01
CA ALA A 648 16.42 -30.92 -7.65
C ALA A 648 17.93 -30.79 -7.42
N LYS A 649 18.75 -31.31 -8.36
CA LYS A 649 20.22 -31.23 -8.30
C LYS A 649 20.76 -29.79 -8.29
N LEU A 650 20.06 -28.87 -8.93
CA LEU A 650 20.44 -27.44 -8.94
C LEU A 650 20.07 -26.76 -7.62
N ARG A 651 18.92 -27.11 -7.02
CA ARG A 651 18.51 -26.57 -5.70
C ARG A 651 19.41 -27.02 -4.56
N GLU A 652 20.02 -28.19 -4.65
CA GLU A 652 20.97 -28.69 -3.64
C GLU A 652 22.33 -27.99 -3.72
N ASN A 653 22.62 -27.28 -4.82
CA ASN A 653 23.83 -26.46 -4.92
C ASN A 653 23.60 -25.07 -4.30
N PRO A 654 24.38 -24.67 -3.27
CA PRO A 654 24.22 -23.38 -2.60
C PRO A 654 24.26 -22.18 -3.56
N ARG A 655 25.16 -22.18 -4.55
CA ARG A 655 25.33 -21.04 -5.46
C ARG A 655 24.14 -20.87 -6.39
N THR A 656 23.65 -21.98 -6.94
CA THR A 656 22.51 -21.97 -7.86
C THR A 656 21.22 -21.66 -7.13
N LEU A 657 21.04 -22.19 -5.92
CA LEU A 657 19.91 -21.85 -5.07
C LEU A 657 19.89 -20.36 -4.71
N ALA A 658 21.04 -19.79 -4.31
CA ALA A 658 21.16 -18.36 -4.02
C ALA A 658 20.87 -17.51 -5.25
N LEU A 659 21.39 -17.88 -6.43
CA LEU A 659 21.14 -17.15 -7.67
C LEU A 659 19.66 -17.19 -8.05
N GLY A 660 19.02 -18.37 -8.00
CA GLY A 660 17.60 -18.51 -8.29
C GLY A 660 16.72 -17.71 -7.31
N ALA A 661 17.02 -17.78 -6.01
CA ALA A 661 16.31 -17.01 -5.00
C ALA A 661 16.51 -15.48 -5.13
N PHE A 662 17.72 -15.05 -5.50
CA PHE A 662 18.05 -13.64 -5.76
C PHE A 662 17.29 -13.11 -6.98
N LEU A 663 17.29 -13.86 -8.09
CA LEU A 663 16.58 -13.47 -9.30
C LEU A 663 15.06 -13.43 -9.09
N ALA A 664 14.49 -14.42 -8.39
CA ALA A 664 13.07 -14.45 -8.07
C ALA A 664 12.65 -13.24 -7.22
N THR A 665 13.39 -12.98 -6.13
CA THR A 665 13.13 -11.83 -5.25
C THR A 665 13.34 -10.51 -6.01
N GLY A 666 14.44 -10.39 -6.76
CA GLY A 666 14.80 -9.21 -7.54
C GLY A 666 13.77 -8.88 -8.62
N GLY A 667 13.20 -9.90 -9.28
CA GLY A 667 12.10 -9.74 -10.24
C GLY A 667 10.86 -9.12 -9.62
N ILE A 668 10.50 -9.56 -8.41
CA ILE A 668 9.33 -9.04 -7.70
C ILE A 668 9.60 -7.65 -7.11
N VAL A 669 10.83 -7.37 -6.65
CA VAL A 669 11.25 -6.02 -6.28
C VAL A 669 11.17 -5.08 -7.48
N LEU A 670 11.67 -5.50 -8.65
CA LEU A 670 11.55 -4.76 -9.88
C LEU A 670 10.08 -4.51 -10.25
N ASN A 671 9.19 -5.49 -10.06
CA ASN A 671 7.75 -5.29 -10.23
C ASN A 671 7.21 -4.17 -9.31
N ARG A 672 7.60 -4.11 -8.02
CA ARG A 672 7.17 -3.03 -7.11
C ARG A 672 7.71 -1.66 -7.53
N VAL A 673 8.95 -1.60 -7.98
CA VAL A 673 9.54 -0.37 -8.54
C VAL A 673 8.79 0.05 -9.81
N ASN A 674 8.47 -0.90 -10.69
CA ASN A 674 7.70 -0.64 -11.91
C ASN A 674 6.32 -0.10 -11.58
N VAL A 675 5.56 -0.72 -10.67
CA VAL A 675 4.19 -0.28 -10.37
C VAL A 675 4.13 1.09 -9.68
N VAL A 676 5.18 1.51 -8.96
CA VAL A 676 5.19 2.80 -8.24
C VAL A 676 5.88 3.92 -9.04
N VAL A 677 6.89 3.58 -9.85
CA VAL A 677 7.74 4.56 -10.54
C VAL A 677 7.64 4.41 -12.05
N PHE A 678 8.26 3.38 -12.64
CA PHE A 678 8.45 3.34 -14.10
C PHE A 678 7.18 3.06 -14.91
N GLY A 679 6.22 2.36 -14.32
CA GLY A 679 4.94 1.98 -14.91
C GLY A 679 3.91 3.10 -14.88
N MET A 680 4.16 4.17 -14.12
CA MET A 680 3.26 5.32 -14.03
C MET A 680 3.30 6.14 -15.33
N GLU A 681 2.12 6.60 -15.76
CA GLU A 681 1.87 7.44 -16.93
C GLU A 681 1.26 8.75 -16.44
N LEU A 682 2.05 9.47 -15.66
CA LEU A 682 1.64 10.74 -15.08
C LEU A 682 1.51 11.81 -16.15
N LYS A 683 0.39 12.53 -16.11
CA LYS A 683 0.16 13.73 -16.90
C LYS A 683 0.61 14.94 -16.07
N GLY A 684 1.21 15.91 -16.73
CA GLY A 684 1.56 17.16 -16.07
C GLY A 684 0.33 18.01 -15.78
N ALA A 685 0.60 19.18 -15.21
CA ALA A 685 -0.43 20.02 -14.62
C ALA A 685 -1.43 20.57 -15.65
N ALA A 686 -1.07 20.62 -16.92
CA ALA A 686 -1.92 20.86 -18.09
C ALA A 686 -1.39 19.99 -19.25
N PRO A 687 -2.16 19.72 -20.33
CA PRO A 687 -1.67 18.89 -21.44
C PRO A 687 -0.38 19.42 -22.08
N GLN A 688 -0.19 20.73 -22.04
CA GLN A 688 0.98 21.41 -22.61
C GLN A 688 2.18 21.43 -21.65
N ILE A 689 1.99 21.03 -20.38
CA ILE A 689 3.04 21.02 -19.35
C ILE A 689 3.44 19.58 -19.09
N ALA A 690 4.72 19.26 -19.27
CA ALA A 690 5.25 17.95 -18.91
C ALA A 690 5.13 17.69 -17.39
N PRO A 691 4.93 16.43 -16.95
CA PRO A 691 4.96 16.10 -15.53
C PRO A 691 6.32 16.47 -14.93
N GLN A 692 6.33 16.87 -13.65
CA GLN A 692 7.60 17.18 -12.98
C GLN A 692 8.44 15.90 -12.88
N SER A 693 9.75 16.04 -12.98
CA SER A 693 10.67 14.92 -12.79
C SER A 693 10.86 14.62 -11.31
N TYR A 694 10.85 13.34 -10.96
CA TYR A 694 11.20 12.87 -9.62
C TYR A 694 12.51 12.09 -9.64
N PHE A 695 13.41 12.43 -8.72
CA PHE A 695 14.59 11.64 -8.41
C PHE A 695 14.81 11.63 -6.89
N PRO A 696 15.04 10.47 -6.24
CA PRO A 696 15.10 10.41 -4.79
C PRO A 696 16.19 11.30 -4.20
N SER A 697 15.87 11.99 -3.11
CA SER A 697 16.82 12.84 -2.38
C SER A 697 17.85 12.02 -1.59
N VAL A 698 18.91 12.70 -1.11
CA VAL A 698 19.89 12.09 -0.20
C VAL A 698 19.24 11.66 1.12
N VAL A 699 18.26 12.42 1.62
CA VAL A 699 17.54 12.09 2.86
C VAL A 699 16.69 10.85 2.67
N GLU A 700 16.04 10.70 1.51
CA GLU A 700 15.26 9.50 1.18
C GLU A 700 16.12 8.24 1.20
N TRP A 701 17.30 8.29 0.58
CA TRP A 701 18.29 7.21 0.61
C TRP A 701 18.85 6.97 2.00
N GLY A 702 19.14 8.02 2.77
CA GLY A 702 19.72 7.92 4.09
C GLY A 702 18.82 7.17 5.07
N ILE A 703 17.53 7.50 5.13
CA ILE A 703 16.56 6.75 5.95
C ILE A 703 16.47 5.29 5.47
N SER A 704 16.35 5.07 4.17
CA SER A 704 16.18 3.71 3.61
C SER A 704 17.37 2.80 3.90
N ILE A 705 18.60 3.26 3.64
CA ILE A 705 19.84 2.52 3.92
C ILE A 705 20.04 2.35 5.42
N GLY A 706 19.75 3.38 6.21
CA GLY A 706 19.85 3.34 7.66
C GLY A 706 18.93 2.29 8.29
N LEU A 707 17.71 2.13 7.79
CA LEU A 707 16.77 1.10 8.25
C LEU A 707 17.22 -0.32 7.87
N ILE A 708 17.78 -0.52 6.67
CA ILE A 708 18.40 -1.81 6.30
C ILE A 708 19.54 -2.13 7.28
N ALA A 709 20.42 -1.15 7.54
CA ALA A 709 21.53 -1.32 8.47
C ALA A 709 21.05 -1.62 9.90
N ALA A 710 20.01 -0.91 10.36
CA ALA A 710 19.38 -1.14 11.65
C ALA A 710 18.78 -2.55 11.75
N THR A 711 18.16 -3.05 10.69
CA THR A 711 17.61 -4.41 10.65
C THR A 711 18.70 -5.45 10.88
N ILE A 712 19.78 -5.36 10.12
CA ILE A 712 20.90 -6.30 10.21
C ILE A 712 21.57 -6.21 11.59
N PHE A 713 21.78 -5.00 12.08
CA PHE A 713 22.41 -4.75 13.38
C PHE A 713 21.55 -5.26 14.55
N LEU A 714 20.25 -4.91 14.58
CA LEU A 714 19.32 -5.33 15.64
C LEU A 714 19.06 -6.83 15.61
N PHE A 715 18.98 -7.45 14.43
CA PHE A 715 18.95 -8.91 14.32
C PHE A 715 20.21 -9.53 14.93
N GLY A 716 21.39 -8.99 14.59
CA GLY A 716 22.66 -9.43 15.16
C GLY A 716 22.74 -9.26 16.67
N LEU A 717 22.17 -8.19 17.22
CA LEU A 717 22.09 -7.94 18.65
C LEU A 717 21.15 -8.96 19.33
N ALA A 718 19.96 -9.15 18.76
CA ALA A 718 18.96 -10.09 19.26
C ALA A 718 19.48 -11.53 19.34
N VAL A 719 20.16 -12.02 18.30
CA VAL A 719 20.76 -13.37 18.27
C VAL A 719 21.87 -13.57 19.33
N ARG A 720 22.53 -12.50 19.78
CA ARG A 720 23.55 -12.54 20.84
C ARG A 720 22.95 -12.55 22.24
N HIS A 721 21.82 -11.88 22.45
CA HIS A 721 21.18 -11.77 23.76
C HIS A 721 20.12 -12.85 24.01
N MET A 722 19.46 -13.32 22.95
CA MET A 722 18.30 -14.22 23.02
C MET A 722 18.54 -15.54 22.27
N PRO A 723 17.90 -16.65 22.69
CA PRO A 723 18.04 -17.96 22.04
C PRO A 723 17.20 -18.04 20.76
N VAL A 724 17.64 -17.33 19.71
CA VAL A 724 16.95 -17.26 18.42
C VAL A 724 17.39 -18.37 17.47
N LEU A 725 18.68 -18.70 17.44
CA LEU A 725 19.23 -19.72 16.54
C LEU A 725 19.41 -21.06 17.27
N PRO A 726 19.26 -22.20 16.57
CA PRO A 726 19.48 -23.50 17.18
C PRO A 726 20.94 -23.67 17.62
N LYS A 727 21.18 -24.44 18.67
CA LYS A 727 22.50 -24.83 19.16
C LYS A 727 23.15 -25.72 18.11
N GLN A 728 24.43 -25.47 17.81
CA GLN A 728 25.18 -26.41 17.00
C GLN A 728 25.39 -27.67 17.84
N GLY A 729 25.02 -28.85 17.31
CA GLY A 729 25.53 -30.09 17.85
C GLY A 729 27.06 -30.01 17.82
N ALA A 730 27.71 -30.49 18.88
CA ALA A 730 29.16 -30.65 18.87
C ALA A 730 29.52 -31.33 17.55
N ALA A 731 30.33 -30.66 16.73
CA ALA A 731 31.06 -31.37 15.71
C ALA A 731 31.72 -32.53 16.45
N VAL A 732 31.42 -33.76 16.01
CA VAL A 732 32.30 -34.89 16.29
C VAL A 732 33.69 -34.37 15.97
N GLU A 733 34.50 -34.20 17.02
CA GLU A 733 35.93 -34.03 16.86
C GLU A 733 36.34 -35.21 16.00
N ALA A 734 36.68 -34.95 14.75
CA ALA A 734 37.39 -35.91 13.94
C ALA A 734 38.77 -36.03 14.60
N GLU A 735 38.87 -36.90 15.61
CA GLU A 735 40.13 -37.50 16.00
C GLU A 735 40.79 -38.05 14.73
N PRO A 736 42.06 -37.74 14.47
CA PRO A 736 42.78 -38.31 13.34
C PRO A 736 43.20 -39.74 13.70
N GLU A 737 42.27 -40.68 13.66
CA GLU A 737 42.60 -42.11 13.65
C GLU A 737 42.95 -42.52 12.21
N ARG A 738 44.25 -42.47 11.89
CA ARG A 738 44.99 -43.43 11.03
C ARG A 738 46.41 -42.94 10.77
N GLN A 739 47.35 -43.46 11.54
CA GLN A 739 48.71 -43.78 11.08
C GLN A 739 49.41 -44.67 12.12
N ALA A 740 48.93 -45.91 12.24
CA ALA A 740 49.70 -47.03 12.75
C ALA A 740 49.12 -48.28 12.07
N ASP A 741 49.86 -48.77 11.08
CA ASP A 741 49.86 -50.15 10.53
C ASP A 741 50.23 -50.12 9.04
N ALA A 742 51.54 -50.02 8.77
CA ALA A 742 52.23 -50.60 7.60
C ALA A 742 53.73 -50.24 7.62
N ALA A 743 54.50 -50.86 8.51
CA ALA A 743 55.95 -51.06 8.37
C ALA A 743 56.44 -52.13 9.37
N ALA A 744 56.14 -53.39 9.06
CA ALA A 744 56.88 -54.57 9.50
C ALA A 744 56.80 -55.60 8.37
#